data_AF-A0A225E8U3-F1
#
_entry.id   AF-A0A225E8U3-F1
#
_cell.length_a   1.000
_cell.length_b   1.000
_cell.length_c   1.000
_cell.angle_alpha   90.00
_cell.angle_beta   90.00
_cell.angle_gamma   90.00
#
_symmetry.space_group_name_H-M   'P 1'
#
loop_
_entity.id
_entity.type
_entity.pdbx_description
1 polymer ?
#
loop_
_entity_poly.entity_id
_entity_poly.type
_entity_poly.pdbx_seq_one_letter_code
_entity_poly.pdbx_strand_id
1 'polypeptide(L)'
;MLNTGERYLPDLDGADILYEHWHRYFFATQFVAGKSVLDVASGEGYGSALLARTAGSVVGVDLDAAVVATAGDKYRAENLTFCQGSAAALPISGQHLFDVITSFETIEHLTPDDQTHFLDEAKRLLKPGGLLLISTPNRVLYTERPRFHNPFHLHEFDQEEYAAFLGTRFRTVRTLSQHVYPCSYIWDDEPAPGFSEYQLAIAGGQLQPAGSDRKEKLYFVALCSDEPVAPQTNSALLDLDGLLFGRARGYQSTLFVDTGSGFRVEECDTTLLNAGGGEFRLTFDLGAPRPVRSLRWDPLELRTCRVRLDRVEWEDDRGEVHAADPATVGANGDVTADGVRAFDTIDPWFVLPVSGNVARVTVAGWYEADEVGATLTRVDATARRVRECVLAVNDRDRQLLALNEQARIWEEELLASGARTRERDEQLRALDKGVRDRDEQLRLLEAHARERDEQLRAVDALLRERDEQLGVLGERARIMDDQLRAADESLRVMNEQARDRARIMDDQLRAADESLRVMNEQARDREERLRAIDEQARSLATAVIARDDQLRELAATFEAARTQHLTSTLSADTGFGFRSSESRSALLPAAGGDFELTFDLGDPRPIRQLRWQPLDSRTCRVRLDRIEWEDESGHVHTVDPAAAATNGDVTAGGVLAFDTTAPVVVLPVSGNVARVTVAGWYEADDLTATLARIEAVAQRTRERAAAGDEQIQFLRTAIAGRDEQLRNMTVKLRSTQAAEWPGASNSSNGVGSRLAEPKPELGPAREKVV
;
A
#
# COMPACT_ATOMS: atom_id res chain seq x y z
N MET A 1 -15.08 12.99 11.41
CA MET A 1 -15.48 13.37 10.04
C MET A 1 -14.69 14.61 9.63
N LEU A 2 -14.20 14.68 8.39
CA LEU A 2 -13.56 15.88 7.84
C LEU A 2 -14.65 16.85 7.37
N ASN A 3 -14.59 18.12 7.74
CA ASN A 3 -15.50 19.16 7.24
C ASN A 3 -15.09 19.55 5.80
N THR A 4 -15.82 19.05 4.82
CA THR A 4 -15.55 19.29 3.38
C THR A 4 -16.27 20.53 2.84
N GLY A 5 -17.14 21.17 3.63
CA GLY A 5 -18.07 22.20 3.17
C GLY A 5 -19.27 21.67 2.35
N GLU A 6 -19.33 20.35 2.11
CA GLU A 6 -20.48 19.67 1.47
C GLU A 6 -21.71 19.64 2.39
N ARG A 7 -21.50 19.63 3.70
CA ARG A 7 -22.55 19.37 4.69
C ARG A 7 -22.48 20.37 5.84
N TYR A 8 -23.65 20.79 6.29
CA TYR A 8 -23.76 21.59 7.48
C TYR A 8 -23.60 20.72 8.74
N LEU A 9 -22.68 21.14 9.63
CA LEU A 9 -22.34 20.47 10.88
C LEU A 9 -22.63 21.44 12.05
N PRO A 10 -23.64 21.18 12.90
CA PRO A 10 -24.04 22.11 13.97
C PRO A 10 -22.94 22.43 14.97
N ASP A 11 -22.00 21.49 15.16
CA ASP A 11 -20.91 21.59 16.12
C ASP A 11 -19.65 22.28 15.55
N LEU A 12 -19.69 22.79 14.30
CA LEU A 12 -18.57 23.46 13.63
C LEU A 12 -18.86 24.93 13.26
N ASP A 13 -17.79 25.73 13.21
CA ASP A 13 -17.85 27.18 13.05
C ASP A 13 -18.39 27.66 11.68
N GLY A 14 -19.42 28.51 11.74
CA GLY A 14 -20.07 29.18 10.59
C GLY A 14 -21.41 29.77 11.00
N ALA A 15 -21.40 30.92 11.70
CA ALA A 15 -22.59 31.48 12.35
C ALA A 15 -23.74 31.72 11.36
N ASP A 16 -23.45 32.28 10.17
CA ASP A 16 -24.48 32.60 9.18
C ASP A 16 -25.22 31.35 8.67
N ILE A 17 -24.47 30.30 8.30
CA ILE A 17 -25.05 29.02 7.82
C ILE A 17 -25.85 28.34 8.94
N LEU A 18 -25.39 28.41 10.19
CA LEU A 18 -26.14 27.96 11.38
C LEU A 18 -27.49 28.68 11.48
N TYR A 19 -27.55 30.01 11.41
CA TYR A 19 -28.83 30.73 11.46
C TYR A 19 -29.75 30.38 10.30
N GLU A 20 -29.22 30.32 9.08
CA GLU A 20 -30.00 30.03 7.88
C GLU A 20 -30.71 28.69 8.01
N HIS A 21 -29.97 27.65 8.39
CA HIS A 21 -30.49 26.30 8.57
C HIS A 21 -31.47 26.18 9.75
N TRP A 22 -31.09 26.66 10.94
CA TRP A 22 -31.98 26.59 12.11
C TRP A 22 -33.27 27.36 11.88
N HIS A 23 -33.20 28.53 11.23
CA HIS A 23 -34.39 29.34 10.97
C HIS A 23 -35.35 28.63 10.01
N ARG A 24 -34.86 27.95 8.97
CA ARG A 24 -35.71 27.13 8.07
C ARG A 24 -36.41 26.01 8.82
N TYR A 25 -35.70 25.28 9.69
CA TYR A 25 -36.32 24.21 10.48
C TYR A 25 -37.30 24.74 11.54
N PHE A 26 -36.98 25.82 12.26
CA PHE A 26 -37.93 26.49 13.17
C PHE A 26 -39.17 26.97 12.41
N PHE A 27 -38.98 27.57 11.24
CA PHE A 27 -40.07 27.98 10.37
C PHE A 27 -40.92 26.77 9.94
N ALA A 28 -40.31 25.62 9.64
CA ALA A 28 -41.02 24.41 9.28
C ALA A 28 -41.89 23.86 10.44
N THR A 29 -41.52 24.09 11.71
CA THR A 29 -42.26 23.54 12.87
C THR A 29 -43.74 23.97 12.91
N GLN A 30 -44.10 25.13 12.36
CA GLN A 30 -45.49 25.61 12.34
C GLN A 30 -46.39 24.75 11.43
N PHE A 31 -45.80 23.96 10.52
CA PHE A 31 -46.55 23.15 9.57
C PHE A 31 -46.68 21.68 9.99
N VAL A 32 -45.93 21.22 10.98
CA VAL A 32 -45.76 19.77 11.25
C VAL A 32 -46.51 19.26 12.48
N ALA A 33 -47.11 20.12 13.30
CA ALA A 33 -47.77 19.71 14.55
C ALA A 33 -48.76 18.55 14.35
N GLY A 34 -48.51 17.41 15.00
CA GLY A 34 -49.32 16.18 14.91
C GLY A 34 -49.31 15.46 13.56
N LYS A 35 -48.45 15.84 12.62
CA LYS A 35 -48.42 15.31 11.25
C LYS A 35 -47.31 14.28 11.02
N SER A 36 -47.44 13.51 9.93
CA SER A 36 -46.37 12.64 9.42
C SER A 36 -45.45 13.43 8.49
N VAL A 37 -44.16 13.46 8.83
CA VAL A 37 -43.13 14.27 8.16
C VAL A 37 -42.02 13.40 7.59
N LEU A 38 -41.54 13.77 6.41
CA LEU A 38 -40.33 13.22 5.82
C LEU A 38 -39.33 14.36 5.62
N ASP A 39 -38.12 14.19 6.14
CA ASP A 39 -37.02 15.13 6.00
C ASP A 39 -35.96 14.52 5.08
N VAL A 40 -35.85 15.03 3.85
CA VAL A 40 -34.98 14.50 2.80
C VAL A 40 -33.67 15.26 2.75
N ALA A 41 -32.56 14.52 2.71
CA ALA A 41 -31.21 15.00 2.99
C ALA A 41 -31.10 15.59 4.40
N SER A 42 -31.47 14.78 5.38
CA SER A 42 -31.56 15.19 6.79
C SER A 42 -30.21 15.53 7.44
N GLY A 43 -29.08 15.20 6.78
CA GLY A 43 -27.75 15.38 7.31
C GLY A 43 -27.60 14.70 8.67
N GLU A 44 -26.95 15.36 9.63
CA GLU A 44 -26.78 14.84 10.99
C GLU A 44 -28.09 14.73 11.79
N GLY A 45 -29.23 15.17 11.26
CA GLY A 45 -30.55 14.90 11.84
C GLY A 45 -31.03 15.88 12.92
N TYR A 46 -30.30 16.97 13.21
CA TYR A 46 -30.74 17.99 14.19
C TYR A 46 -32.08 18.62 13.78
N GLY A 47 -32.28 18.85 12.49
CA GLY A 47 -33.51 19.41 11.93
C GLY A 47 -34.69 18.43 12.09
N SER A 48 -34.49 17.17 11.72
CA SER A 48 -35.48 16.11 11.93
C SER A 48 -35.85 15.95 13.42
N ALA A 49 -34.87 16.04 14.31
CA ALA A 49 -35.08 16.01 15.76
C ALA A 49 -35.88 17.22 16.25
N LEU A 50 -35.62 18.42 15.73
CA LEU A 50 -36.42 19.62 16.04
C LEU A 50 -37.88 19.46 15.59
N LEU A 51 -38.10 18.95 14.37
CA LEU A 51 -39.45 18.70 13.83
C LEU A 51 -40.20 17.65 14.67
N ALA A 52 -39.51 16.60 15.13
CA ALA A 52 -40.08 15.52 15.93
C ALA A 52 -40.66 16.00 17.27
N ARG A 53 -40.25 17.18 17.78
CA ARG A 53 -40.80 17.73 19.03
C ARG A 53 -42.29 18.04 18.97
N THR A 54 -42.83 18.33 17.79
CA THR A 54 -44.26 18.64 17.61
C THR A 54 -44.95 17.74 16.58
N ALA A 55 -44.19 17.09 15.68
CA ALA A 55 -44.72 16.17 14.69
C ALA A 55 -45.28 14.88 15.31
N GLY A 56 -46.23 14.25 14.62
CA GLY A 56 -46.73 12.93 14.97
C GLY A 56 -45.72 11.82 14.67
N SER A 57 -44.98 11.95 13.56
CA SER A 57 -43.87 11.07 13.18
C SER A 57 -42.92 11.77 12.22
N VAL A 58 -41.62 11.50 12.31
CA VAL A 58 -40.59 12.04 11.41
C VAL A 58 -39.71 10.89 10.89
N VAL A 59 -39.52 10.86 9.58
CA VAL A 59 -38.53 10.01 8.92
C VAL A 59 -37.46 10.90 8.31
N GLY A 60 -36.21 10.81 8.77
CA GLY A 60 -35.07 11.46 8.15
C GLY A 60 -34.40 10.53 7.14
N VAL A 61 -34.08 11.05 5.95
CA VAL A 61 -33.39 10.29 4.89
C VAL A 61 -32.12 11.02 4.50
N ASP A 62 -30.99 10.34 4.46
CA ASP A 62 -29.73 10.87 3.94
C ASP A 62 -28.98 9.83 3.11
N LEU A 63 -28.16 10.29 2.15
CA LEU A 63 -27.43 9.43 1.23
C LEU A 63 -26.31 8.66 1.95
N ASP A 64 -25.72 9.25 2.99
CA ASP A 64 -24.56 8.70 3.69
C ASP A 64 -24.97 7.83 4.89
N ALA A 65 -24.67 6.53 4.79
CA ALA A 65 -24.96 5.55 5.85
C ALA A 65 -24.30 5.88 7.19
N ALA A 66 -23.09 6.45 7.20
CA ALA A 66 -22.37 6.78 8.42
C ALA A 66 -23.01 7.98 9.14
N VAL A 67 -23.50 8.95 8.37
CA VAL A 67 -24.24 10.09 8.91
C VAL A 67 -25.58 9.63 9.49
N VAL A 68 -26.32 8.80 8.76
CA VAL A 68 -27.59 8.21 9.24
C VAL A 68 -27.41 7.45 10.55
N ALA A 69 -26.37 6.63 10.66
CA ALA A 69 -26.06 5.91 11.89
C ALA A 69 -25.75 6.88 13.05
N THR A 70 -24.94 7.90 12.79
CA THR A 70 -24.59 8.93 13.78
C THR A 70 -25.81 9.73 14.23
N ALA A 71 -26.69 10.10 13.31
CA ALA A 71 -27.94 10.81 13.59
C ALA A 71 -28.88 9.96 14.47
N GLY A 72 -29.02 8.67 14.15
CA GLY A 72 -29.82 7.73 14.95
C GLY A 72 -29.28 7.49 16.36
N ASP A 73 -27.96 7.57 16.54
CA ASP A 73 -27.34 7.48 17.87
C ASP A 73 -27.46 8.80 18.65
N LYS A 74 -27.27 9.95 18.00
CA LYS A 74 -27.30 11.28 18.61
C LYS A 74 -28.73 11.72 18.98
N TYR A 75 -29.71 11.44 18.13
CA TYR A 75 -31.09 11.90 18.28
C TYR A 75 -32.07 10.73 18.40
N ARG A 76 -32.41 10.38 19.64
CA ARG A 76 -33.37 9.30 19.95
C ARG A 76 -34.71 9.88 20.40
N ALA A 77 -35.77 9.58 19.66
CA ALA A 77 -37.15 9.87 20.04
C ALA A 77 -38.09 8.76 19.51
N GLU A 78 -39.20 8.50 20.21
CA GLU A 78 -40.14 7.42 19.86
C GLU A 78 -40.80 7.60 18.48
N ASN A 79 -40.91 8.86 18.03
CA ASN A 79 -41.54 9.25 16.79
C ASN A 79 -40.53 9.69 15.70
N LEU A 80 -39.23 9.40 15.88
CA LEU A 80 -38.17 9.77 14.95
C LEU A 80 -37.39 8.53 14.50
N THR A 81 -37.25 8.38 13.18
CA THR A 81 -36.44 7.32 12.58
C THR A 81 -35.58 7.89 11.45
N PHE A 82 -34.39 7.32 11.25
CA PHE A 82 -33.51 7.67 10.14
C PHE A 82 -33.27 6.47 9.24
N CYS A 83 -33.18 6.69 7.92
CA CYS A 83 -32.77 5.65 6.98
C CYS A 83 -31.88 6.19 5.87
N GLN A 84 -31.05 5.31 5.30
CA GLN A 84 -30.17 5.66 4.19
C GLN A 84 -30.93 5.62 2.87
N GLY A 85 -30.84 6.68 2.06
CA GLY A 85 -31.49 6.76 0.76
C GLY A 85 -31.09 7.97 -0.07
N SER A 86 -31.23 7.86 -1.39
CA SER A 86 -31.05 8.98 -2.31
C SER A 86 -32.34 9.80 -2.43
N ALA A 87 -32.23 11.13 -2.51
CA ALA A 87 -33.38 12.00 -2.77
C ALA A 87 -34.06 11.69 -4.11
N ALA A 88 -33.29 11.24 -5.12
CA ALA A 88 -33.82 10.87 -6.43
C ALA A 88 -34.53 9.50 -6.45
N ALA A 89 -34.33 8.67 -5.42
CA ALA A 89 -34.91 7.34 -5.32
C ALA A 89 -35.11 6.98 -3.83
N LEU A 90 -36.16 7.54 -3.22
CA LEU A 90 -36.36 7.41 -1.78
C LEU A 90 -36.74 5.96 -1.43
N PRO A 91 -36.11 5.36 -0.41
CA PRO A 91 -36.29 3.95 -0.03
C PRO A 91 -37.60 3.71 0.73
N ILE A 92 -38.67 4.42 0.36
CA ILE A 92 -39.98 4.40 1.02
C ILE A 92 -41.01 3.86 0.03
N SER A 93 -41.47 2.64 0.31
CA SER A 93 -42.51 1.97 -0.47
C SER A 93 -43.89 2.60 -0.21
N GLY A 94 -44.72 2.73 -1.25
CA GLY A 94 -46.10 3.22 -1.15
C GLY A 94 -46.33 4.56 -1.85
N GLN A 95 -47.37 5.29 -1.46
CA GLN A 95 -47.68 6.64 -1.95
C GLN A 95 -48.56 7.35 -0.92
N HIS A 96 -48.57 8.68 -0.91
CA HIS A 96 -49.44 9.49 -0.06
C HIS A 96 -49.29 9.18 1.44
N LEU A 97 -48.04 9.13 1.92
CA LEU A 97 -47.70 8.74 3.29
C LEU A 97 -47.46 9.95 4.21
N PHE A 98 -46.96 11.05 3.67
CA PHE A 98 -46.53 12.20 4.46
C PHE A 98 -47.42 13.41 4.22
N ASP A 99 -47.75 14.13 5.29
CA ASP A 99 -48.46 15.40 5.20
C ASP A 99 -47.49 16.54 4.84
N VAL A 100 -46.24 16.43 5.27
CA VAL A 100 -45.19 17.43 5.03
C VAL A 100 -43.90 16.74 4.61
N ILE A 101 -43.23 17.27 3.59
CA ILE A 101 -41.85 16.92 3.23
C ILE A 101 -40.98 18.17 3.41
N THR A 102 -39.83 18.04 4.06
CA THR A 102 -38.80 19.08 4.13
C THR A 102 -37.55 18.64 3.36
N SER A 103 -36.87 19.57 2.69
CA SER A 103 -35.55 19.34 2.08
C SER A 103 -34.85 20.68 1.89
N PHE A 104 -33.83 20.96 2.69
CA PHE A 104 -33.16 22.25 2.68
C PHE A 104 -31.74 22.12 2.15
N GLU A 105 -31.37 23.00 1.22
CA GLU A 105 -30.03 23.06 0.62
C GLU A 105 -29.57 21.70 0.07
N THR A 106 -30.37 21.16 -0.87
CA THR A 106 -30.20 19.79 -1.38
C THR A 106 -30.31 19.74 -2.90
N ILE A 107 -31.30 20.43 -3.46
CA ILE A 107 -31.65 20.33 -4.87
C ILE A 107 -30.50 20.75 -5.80
N GLU A 108 -29.67 21.70 -5.36
CA GLU A 108 -28.49 22.17 -6.08
C GLU A 108 -27.35 21.16 -6.18
N HIS A 109 -27.35 20.14 -5.31
CA HIS A 109 -26.39 19.04 -5.32
C HIS A 109 -26.80 17.89 -6.25
N LEU A 110 -28.01 17.96 -6.83
CA LEU A 110 -28.55 16.93 -7.70
C LEU A 110 -28.29 17.28 -9.18
N THR A 111 -28.09 16.25 -10.01
CA THR A 111 -28.09 16.43 -11.46
C THR A 111 -29.49 16.88 -11.93
N PRO A 112 -29.64 17.56 -13.08
CA PRO A 112 -30.96 17.97 -13.58
C PRO A 112 -31.99 16.83 -13.68
N ASP A 113 -31.55 15.62 -14.02
CA ASP A 113 -32.39 14.42 -14.05
C ASP A 113 -32.80 14.00 -12.63
N ASP A 114 -31.85 13.98 -11.70
CA ASP A 114 -32.12 13.65 -10.28
C ASP A 114 -33.00 14.68 -9.57
N GLN A 115 -32.89 15.97 -9.92
CA GLN A 115 -33.80 17.01 -9.45
C GLN A 115 -35.24 16.69 -9.86
N THR A 116 -35.42 16.23 -11.11
CA THR A 116 -36.73 15.86 -11.64
C THR A 116 -37.27 14.63 -10.92
N HIS A 117 -36.45 13.60 -10.74
CA HIS A 117 -36.82 12.40 -9.99
C HIS A 117 -37.15 12.70 -8.53
N PHE A 118 -36.41 13.60 -7.88
CA PHE A 118 -36.69 14.02 -6.52
C PHE A 118 -38.08 14.68 -6.40
N LEU A 119 -38.45 15.58 -7.33
CA LEU A 119 -39.80 16.15 -7.31
C LEU A 119 -40.88 15.09 -7.56
N ASP A 120 -40.62 14.11 -8.42
CA ASP A 120 -41.56 13.02 -8.70
C ASP A 120 -41.74 12.13 -7.45
N GLU A 121 -40.67 11.84 -6.71
CA GLU A 121 -40.70 11.11 -5.45
C GLU A 121 -41.41 11.89 -4.33
N ALA A 122 -41.11 13.18 -4.19
CA ALA A 122 -41.82 14.06 -3.26
C ALA A 122 -43.32 14.09 -3.57
N LYS A 123 -43.68 14.15 -4.86
CA LYS A 123 -45.08 14.14 -5.31
C LYS A 123 -45.77 12.81 -5.00
N ARG A 124 -45.10 11.68 -5.24
CA ARG A 124 -45.60 10.34 -4.95
C ARG A 124 -45.88 10.16 -3.46
N LEU A 125 -44.97 10.64 -2.61
CA LEU A 125 -45.01 10.41 -1.17
C LEU A 125 -45.90 11.38 -0.40
N LEU A 126 -46.13 12.60 -0.92
CA LEU A 126 -47.06 13.55 -0.32
C LEU A 126 -48.50 13.07 -0.43
N LYS A 127 -49.25 13.19 0.68
CA LYS A 127 -50.71 13.07 0.67
C LYS A 127 -51.32 14.15 -0.23
N PRO A 128 -52.54 13.94 -0.76
CA PRO A 128 -53.30 15.00 -1.42
C PRO A 128 -53.41 16.23 -0.50
N GLY A 129 -53.02 17.40 -1.00
CA GLY A 129 -52.95 18.64 -0.20
C GLY A 129 -51.77 18.72 0.78
N GLY A 130 -50.83 17.77 0.73
CA GLY A 130 -49.58 17.83 1.47
C GLY A 130 -48.68 18.97 1.01
N LEU A 131 -47.65 19.26 1.81
CA LEU A 131 -46.77 20.41 1.62
C LEU A 131 -45.31 19.98 1.49
N LEU A 132 -44.64 20.40 0.42
CA LEU A 132 -43.19 20.36 0.32
C LEU A 132 -42.63 21.73 0.73
N LEU A 133 -41.73 21.74 1.72
CA LEU A 133 -40.87 22.88 2.03
C LEU A 133 -39.47 22.57 1.51
N ILE A 134 -38.98 23.41 0.60
CA ILE A 134 -37.70 23.18 -0.06
C ILE A 134 -36.90 24.48 -0.15
N SER A 135 -35.57 24.41 -0.01
CA SER A 135 -34.70 25.59 -0.18
C SER A 135 -33.50 25.33 -1.09
N THR A 136 -32.93 26.42 -1.60
CA THR A 136 -31.73 26.39 -2.45
C THR A 136 -31.07 27.79 -2.45
N PRO A 137 -29.75 27.89 -2.69
CA PRO A 137 -29.07 29.17 -2.83
C PRO A 137 -29.48 29.88 -4.13
N ASN A 138 -29.42 31.21 -4.10
CA ASN A 138 -29.60 32.04 -5.29
C ASN A 138 -28.28 32.13 -6.07
N ARG A 139 -28.20 31.47 -7.23
CA ARG A 139 -27.01 31.45 -8.12
C ARG A 139 -26.38 32.81 -8.34
N VAL A 140 -27.19 33.85 -8.56
CA VAL A 140 -26.73 35.21 -8.87
C VAL A 140 -25.94 35.81 -7.71
N LEU A 141 -26.40 35.62 -6.48
CA LEU A 141 -25.79 36.18 -5.28
C LEU A 141 -24.75 35.26 -4.65
N TYR A 142 -24.94 33.96 -4.75
CA TYR A 142 -24.10 32.95 -4.11
C TYR A 142 -22.84 32.60 -4.93
N THR A 143 -22.97 32.54 -6.27
CA THR A 143 -21.90 32.07 -7.16
C THR A 143 -21.41 33.18 -8.09
N GLU A 144 -22.31 33.81 -8.85
CA GLU A 144 -21.91 34.71 -9.95
C GLU A 144 -21.27 36.01 -9.46
N ARG A 145 -21.91 36.68 -8.49
CA ARG A 145 -21.43 37.94 -7.94
C ARG A 145 -20.11 37.81 -7.16
N PRO A 146 -19.95 36.85 -6.22
CA PRO A 146 -18.67 36.65 -5.55
C PRO A 146 -17.63 35.92 -6.42
N ARG A 147 -18.03 35.37 -7.58
CA ARG A 147 -17.20 34.51 -8.44
C ARG A 147 -16.61 33.31 -7.68
N PHE A 148 -17.40 32.77 -6.77
CA PHE A 148 -17.08 31.60 -5.98
C PHE A 148 -17.82 30.41 -6.58
N HIS A 149 -17.15 29.28 -6.76
CA HIS A 149 -17.79 28.07 -7.29
C HIS A 149 -17.68 26.97 -6.27
N ASN A 150 -18.82 26.51 -5.75
CA ASN A 150 -18.88 25.34 -4.89
C ASN A 150 -18.83 24.07 -5.77
N PRO A 151 -17.77 23.24 -5.69
CA PRO A 151 -17.64 22.06 -6.54
C PRO A 151 -18.73 21.00 -6.31
N PHE A 152 -19.49 21.10 -5.22
CA PHE A 152 -20.59 20.19 -4.91
C PHE A 152 -21.94 20.66 -5.46
N HIS A 153 -22.05 21.89 -5.97
CA HIS A 153 -23.29 22.39 -6.59
C HIS A 153 -23.28 22.01 -8.07
N LEU A 154 -24.06 21.00 -8.42
CA LEU A 154 -24.19 20.50 -9.79
C LEU A 154 -25.09 21.42 -10.64
N HIS A 155 -26.10 22.05 -10.02
CA HIS A 155 -26.99 22.98 -10.70
C HIS A 155 -27.67 23.97 -9.74
N GLU A 156 -27.36 25.25 -9.84
CA GLU A 156 -27.98 26.30 -9.03
C GLU A 156 -29.03 27.09 -9.82
N PHE A 157 -30.10 27.51 -9.14
CA PHE A 157 -31.21 28.22 -9.77
C PHE A 157 -31.13 29.74 -9.54
N ASP A 158 -31.63 30.50 -10.51
CA ASP A 158 -32.17 31.82 -10.20
C ASP A 158 -33.64 31.76 -9.71
N GLN A 159 -34.22 32.90 -9.37
CA GLN A 159 -35.57 32.94 -8.81
C GLN A 159 -36.66 32.45 -9.79
N GLU A 160 -36.55 32.80 -11.06
CA GLU A 160 -37.56 32.48 -12.08
C GLU A 160 -37.45 31.01 -12.48
N GLU A 161 -36.23 30.53 -12.68
CA GLU A 161 -35.90 29.12 -12.96
C GLU A 161 -36.42 28.21 -11.83
N TYR A 162 -36.15 28.59 -10.57
CA TYR A 162 -36.57 27.79 -9.41
C TYR A 162 -38.10 27.67 -9.31
N ALA A 163 -38.82 28.79 -9.45
CA ALA A 163 -40.27 28.80 -9.40
C ALA A 163 -40.89 28.01 -10.57
N ALA A 164 -40.34 28.16 -11.77
CA ALA A 164 -40.80 27.43 -12.95
C ALA A 164 -40.57 25.92 -12.82
N PHE A 165 -39.39 25.52 -12.34
CA PHE A 165 -39.02 24.12 -12.12
C PHE A 165 -39.97 23.42 -11.14
N LEU A 166 -40.19 24.02 -9.96
CA LEU A 166 -41.14 23.51 -8.97
C LEU A 166 -42.58 23.47 -9.51
N GLY A 167 -42.95 24.47 -10.32
CA GLY A 167 -44.26 24.57 -10.96
C GLY A 167 -44.56 23.46 -11.96
N THR A 168 -43.56 22.67 -12.39
CA THR A 168 -43.80 21.52 -13.25
C THR A 168 -44.53 20.37 -12.54
N ARG A 169 -44.42 20.28 -11.21
CA ARG A 169 -45.03 19.20 -10.39
C ARG A 169 -46.09 19.71 -9.43
N PHE A 170 -46.04 20.96 -9.01
CA PHE A 170 -46.94 21.52 -8.01
C PHE A 170 -47.78 22.65 -8.58
N ARG A 171 -49.10 22.59 -8.34
CA ARG A 171 -50.03 23.62 -8.82
C ARG A 171 -49.79 24.98 -8.17
N THR A 172 -49.42 24.98 -6.89
CA THR A 172 -49.14 26.17 -6.11
C THR A 172 -47.68 26.14 -5.67
N VAL A 173 -46.91 27.15 -6.07
CA VAL A 173 -45.54 27.37 -5.60
C VAL A 173 -45.47 28.78 -5.02
N ARG A 174 -45.06 28.89 -3.75
CA ARG A 174 -44.83 30.18 -3.11
C ARG A 174 -43.40 30.28 -2.61
N THR A 175 -42.64 31.20 -3.19
CA THR A 175 -41.24 31.42 -2.85
C THR A 175 -41.10 32.55 -1.83
N LEU A 176 -40.38 32.28 -0.76
CA LEU A 176 -39.90 33.21 0.25
C LEU A 176 -38.39 33.40 0.07
N SER A 177 -37.83 34.44 0.69
CA SER A 177 -36.39 34.71 0.63
C SER A 177 -35.80 34.78 2.02
N GLN A 178 -34.57 34.30 2.18
CA GLN A 178 -33.84 34.32 3.43
C GLN A 178 -32.47 34.97 3.23
N HIS A 179 -32.08 35.76 4.23
CA HIS A 179 -30.76 36.33 4.40
C HIS A 179 -30.60 36.68 5.88
N VAL A 180 -29.42 36.45 6.45
CA VAL A 180 -29.12 36.84 7.83
C VAL A 180 -28.75 38.31 7.87
N TYR A 181 -29.48 39.10 8.65
CA TYR A 181 -29.15 40.50 8.90
C TYR A 181 -29.04 40.75 10.40
N PRO A 182 -28.02 41.49 10.87
CA PRO A 182 -28.01 41.96 12.25
C PRO A 182 -29.22 42.88 12.47
N CYS A 183 -29.99 42.62 13.53
CA CYS A 183 -31.18 43.41 13.83
C CYS A 183 -31.23 43.83 15.30
N SER A 184 -31.92 44.94 15.56
CA SER A 184 -32.36 45.34 16.89
C SER A 184 -33.85 45.03 17.00
N TYR A 185 -34.24 44.27 18.02
CA TYR A 185 -35.62 43.84 18.22
C TYR A 185 -36.26 44.64 19.37
N ILE A 186 -37.42 45.26 19.10
CA ILE A 186 -38.23 45.96 20.11
C ILE A 186 -39.55 45.19 20.22
N TRP A 187 -39.91 44.78 21.43
CA TRP A 187 -41.12 44.02 21.70
C TRP A 187 -41.88 44.61 22.90
N ASP A 188 -43.16 44.27 22.98
CA ASP A 188 -44.03 44.54 24.13
C ASP A 188 -44.11 43.28 25.00
N ASP A 189 -44.47 43.40 26.27
CA ASP A 189 -44.61 42.27 27.19
C ASP A 189 -45.76 41.32 26.76
N GLU A 190 -46.70 41.84 25.95
CA GLU A 190 -47.81 41.10 25.36
C GLU A 190 -47.50 40.71 23.89
N PRO A 191 -47.80 39.47 23.44
CA PRO A 191 -47.53 39.06 22.07
C PRO A 191 -48.41 39.82 21.07
N ALA A 192 -47.82 40.78 20.35
CA ALA A 192 -48.48 41.53 19.30
C ALA A 192 -48.41 40.81 17.93
N PRO A 193 -49.51 40.75 17.15
CA PRO A 193 -49.59 39.97 15.91
C PRO A 193 -48.96 40.64 14.67
N GLY A 194 -48.10 41.66 14.82
CA GLY A 194 -47.56 42.42 13.70
C GLY A 194 -46.11 42.87 13.90
N PHE A 195 -45.32 42.78 12.83
CA PHE A 195 -43.91 43.22 12.80
C PHE A 195 -43.76 44.48 11.94
N SER A 196 -43.08 45.50 12.47
CA SER A 196 -42.69 46.69 11.70
C SER A 196 -41.20 46.60 11.38
N GLU A 197 -40.86 46.66 10.09
CA GLU A 197 -39.48 46.55 9.61
C GLU A 197 -38.90 47.94 9.25
N TYR A 198 -37.70 48.24 9.73
CA TYR A 198 -36.94 49.44 9.38
C TYR A 198 -35.55 49.05 8.88
N GLN A 199 -35.09 49.68 7.80
CA GLN A 199 -33.79 49.38 7.19
C GLN A 199 -32.86 50.60 7.25
N LEU A 200 -31.62 50.35 7.64
CA LEU A 200 -30.53 51.31 7.67
C LEU A 200 -29.45 50.87 6.69
N ALA A 201 -28.82 51.83 6.02
CA ALA A 201 -27.70 51.59 5.13
C ALA A 201 -26.70 52.75 5.21
N ILE A 202 -25.43 52.46 4.91
CA ILE A 202 -24.41 53.50 4.79
C ILE A 202 -24.56 54.16 3.41
N ALA A 203 -24.70 55.48 3.40
CA ALA A 203 -24.62 56.28 2.19
C ALA A 203 -23.94 57.61 2.52
N GLY A 204 -22.98 58.01 1.67
CA GLY A 204 -22.11 59.16 1.95
C GLY A 204 -21.23 58.98 3.19
N GLY A 205 -20.95 57.75 3.62
CA GLY A 205 -20.13 57.46 4.81
C GLY A 205 -20.87 57.58 6.14
N GLN A 206 -22.18 57.83 6.14
CA GLN A 206 -23.00 57.89 7.34
C GLN A 206 -24.12 56.84 7.30
N LEU A 207 -24.47 56.32 8.47
CA LEU A 207 -25.62 55.42 8.63
C LEU A 207 -26.91 56.23 8.56
N GLN A 208 -27.80 55.86 7.64
CA GLN A 208 -29.08 56.53 7.44
C GLN A 208 -30.16 55.55 6.98
N PRO A 209 -31.46 55.90 7.06
CA PRO A 209 -32.54 55.07 6.53
C PRO A 209 -32.34 54.75 5.04
N ALA A 210 -32.56 53.49 4.66
CA ALA A 210 -32.27 53.00 3.31
C ALA A 210 -33.17 53.60 2.20
N GLY A 211 -34.28 54.24 2.56
CA GLY A 211 -35.22 54.91 1.64
C GLY A 211 -36.10 53.97 0.80
N SER A 212 -35.67 52.73 0.60
CA SER A 212 -36.41 51.63 -0.05
C SER A 212 -36.01 50.29 0.57
N ASP A 213 -36.73 49.23 0.22
CA ASP A 213 -36.31 47.87 0.57
C ASP A 213 -35.02 47.51 -0.20
N ARG A 214 -33.95 47.17 0.53
CA ARG A 214 -32.64 46.80 -0.01
C ARG A 214 -32.23 45.38 0.39
N LYS A 215 -33.15 44.56 0.92
CA LYS A 215 -32.85 43.18 1.28
C LYS A 215 -32.46 42.37 0.05
N GLU A 216 -31.36 41.64 0.19
CA GLU A 216 -30.88 40.67 -0.77
C GLU A 216 -31.55 39.32 -0.53
N LYS A 217 -31.71 38.55 -1.60
CA LYS A 217 -32.40 37.25 -1.58
C LYS A 217 -31.38 36.14 -1.72
N LEU A 218 -30.56 35.94 -0.68
CA LEU A 218 -29.43 35.01 -0.76
C LEU A 218 -29.90 33.56 -0.93
N TYR A 219 -30.96 33.18 -0.23
CA TYR A 219 -31.59 31.87 -0.35
C TYR A 219 -33.07 31.98 -0.70
N PHE A 220 -33.57 30.99 -1.42
CA PHE A 220 -34.99 30.81 -1.69
C PHE A 220 -35.53 29.71 -0.79
N VAL A 221 -36.72 29.92 -0.22
CA VAL A 221 -37.48 28.89 0.50
C VAL A 221 -38.84 28.79 -0.14
N ALA A 222 -39.16 27.67 -0.78
CA ALA A 222 -40.43 27.45 -1.45
C ALA A 222 -41.37 26.57 -0.62
N LEU A 223 -42.65 26.92 -0.67
CA LEU A 223 -43.78 26.12 -0.18
C LEU A 223 -44.55 25.64 -1.40
N CYS A 224 -44.57 24.33 -1.61
CA CYS A 224 -45.16 23.71 -2.79
C CYS A 224 -46.30 22.76 -2.40
N SER A 225 -47.46 22.91 -3.04
CA SER A 225 -48.63 22.04 -2.84
C SER A 225 -49.52 22.02 -4.08
N ASP A 226 -50.46 21.07 -4.13
CA ASP A 226 -51.57 21.11 -5.10
C ASP A 226 -52.75 21.96 -4.64
N GLU A 227 -52.79 22.27 -3.35
CA GLU A 227 -53.78 23.14 -2.75
C GLU A 227 -53.23 24.57 -2.61
N PRO A 228 -54.10 25.57 -2.41
CA PRO A 228 -53.65 26.92 -2.11
C PRO A 228 -52.84 26.96 -0.80
N VAL A 229 -51.63 27.52 -0.86
CA VAL A 229 -50.79 27.75 0.31
C VAL A 229 -51.17 29.09 0.94
N ALA A 230 -51.55 29.08 2.22
CA ALA A 230 -51.95 30.28 2.93
C ALA A 230 -50.83 31.35 2.96
N PRO A 231 -51.19 32.65 2.97
CA PRO A 231 -50.25 33.72 3.32
C PRO A 231 -49.52 33.39 4.62
N GLN A 232 -48.23 33.70 4.66
CA GLN A 232 -47.33 33.41 5.78
C GLN A 232 -46.81 34.75 6.26
N THR A 233 -46.75 34.92 7.57
CA THR A 233 -46.11 36.08 8.19
C THR A 233 -44.60 35.96 8.04
N ASN A 234 -43.91 37.10 8.02
CA ASN A 234 -42.46 37.10 8.12
C ASN A 234 -42.04 36.40 9.43
N SER A 235 -40.90 35.70 9.38
CA SER A 235 -40.34 35.01 10.52
C SER A 235 -39.00 35.62 10.89
N ALA A 236 -38.69 35.67 12.19
CA ALA A 236 -37.42 36.12 12.71
C ALA A 236 -36.85 35.05 13.65
N LEU A 237 -35.56 34.77 13.53
CA LEU A 237 -34.81 33.98 14.49
C LEU A 237 -34.01 34.93 15.37
N LEU A 238 -34.20 34.84 16.68
CA LEU A 238 -33.48 35.68 17.66
C LEU A 238 -32.39 34.85 18.32
N ASP A 239 -31.19 35.38 18.29
CA ASP A 239 -30.02 34.82 18.96
C ASP A 239 -29.82 35.51 20.31
N LEU A 240 -30.22 34.83 21.38
CA LEU A 240 -30.17 35.39 22.72
C LEU A 240 -28.76 35.41 23.31
N ASP A 241 -27.89 34.51 22.86
CA ASP A 241 -26.49 34.43 23.29
C ASP A 241 -25.58 35.34 22.44
N GLY A 242 -26.14 35.92 21.37
CA GLY A 242 -25.46 36.86 20.51
C GLY A 242 -24.25 36.24 19.83
N LEU A 243 -24.25 34.95 19.51
CA LEU A 243 -23.20 34.26 18.74
C LEU A 243 -22.84 35.00 17.44
N LEU A 244 -23.81 35.59 16.73
CA LEU A 244 -23.59 36.39 15.51
C LEU A 244 -22.75 37.64 15.82
N PHE A 245 -22.99 38.28 16.97
CA PHE A 245 -22.30 39.49 17.41
C PHE A 245 -21.05 39.20 18.25
N GLY A 246 -20.98 38.05 18.93
CA GLY A 246 -19.92 37.61 19.81
C GLY A 246 -18.74 37.05 19.03
N ARG A 247 -19.00 36.32 17.94
CA ARG A 247 -17.95 35.90 16.99
C ARG A 247 -17.53 37.02 16.04
N ALA A 248 -18.37 38.04 15.84
CA ALA A 248 -17.94 39.30 15.21
C ALA A 248 -17.01 40.16 16.11
N ARG A 249 -16.79 39.78 17.38
CA ARG A 249 -15.93 40.51 18.33
C ARG A 249 -14.52 39.94 18.51
N GLY A 250 -14.22 38.75 17.96
CA GLY A 250 -12.86 38.24 18.01
C GLY A 250 -12.67 36.77 17.64
N TYR A 251 -11.42 36.42 17.35
CA TYR A 251 -10.97 35.05 17.19
C TYR A 251 -10.66 34.44 18.56
N GLN A 252 -11.04 33.19 18.75
CA GLN A 252 -10.71 32.44 19.95
C GLN A 252 -9.20 32.23 20.05
N SER A 253 -8.64 32.54 21.21
CA SER A 253 -7.24 32.30 21.54
C SER A 253 -7.15 31.48 22.81
N THR A 254 -6.43 30.37 22.76
CA THR A 254 -6.45 29.33 23.79
C THR A 254 -5.05 29.17 24.38
N LEU A 255 -4.96 29.10 25.71
CA LEU A 255 -3.72 28.78 26.43
C LEU A 255 -3.88 27.40 27.08
N PHE A 256 -3.16 26.41 26.58
CA PHE A 256 -3.08 25.08 27.14
C PHE A 256 -2.00 25.00 28.22
N VAL A 257 -2.33 24.33 29.31
CA VAL A 257 -1.45 24.10 30.44
C VAL A 257 -1.07 22.63 30.50
N ASP A 258 0.22 22.33 30.50
CA ASP A 258 0.73 20.99 30.79
C ASP A 258 1.16 20.92 32.26
N THR A 259 0.42 20.16 33.07
CA THR A 259 0.74 19.87 34.48
C THR A 259 1.57 18.58 34.65
N GLY A 260 1.95 17.92 33.56
CA GLY A 260 2.73 16.67 33.53
C GLY A 260 2.12 15.55 32.69
N SER A 261 0.95 15.79 32.07
CA SER A 261 0.20 14.80 31.28
C SER A 261 0.08 15.17 29.79
N GLY A 262 0.79 16.21 29.35
CA GLY A 262 0.65 16.82 28.03
C GLY A 262 -0.47 17.87 27.98
N PHE A 263 -0.62 18.53 26.83
CA PHE A 263 -1.67 19.53 26.61
C PHE A 263 -3.03 18.85 26.40
N ARG A 264 -3.99 19.16 27.27
CA ARG A 264 -5.34 18.59 27.26
C ARG A 264 -6.39 19.71 27.14
N VAL A 265 -7.51 19.40 26.49
CA VAL A 265 -8.60 20.37 26.25
C VAL A 265 -9.30 20.77 27.55
N GLU A 266 -9.27 19.90 28.55
CA GLU A 266 -9.81 20.18 29.89
C GLU A 266 -8.88 21.09 30.73
N GLU A 267 -7.62 21.26 30.31
CA GLU A 267 -6.58 22.04 31.00
C GLU A 267 -6.18 23.26 30.15
N CYS A 268 -7.17 24.06 29.72
CA CYS A 268 -6.93 25.32 29.02
C CYS A 268 -7.71 26.49 29.61
N ASP A 269 -7.24 27.69 29.31
CA ASP A 269 -7.98 28.94 29.47
C ASP A 269 -8.14 29.61 28.10
N THR A 270 -9.26 30.30 27.90
CA THR A 270 -9.64 30.81 26.58
C THR A 270 -10.05 32.27 26.66
N THR A 271 -9.58 33.06 25.68
CA THR A 271 -9.90 34.47 25.54
C THR A 271 -10.12 34.83 24.07
N LEU A 272 -10.35 36.11 23.76
CA LEU A 272 -10.65 36.58 22.41
C LEU A 272 -9.63 37.61 21.93
N LEU A 273 -9.11 37.40 20.71
CA LEU A 273 -8.36 38.38 19.93
C LEU A 273 -9.28 39.16 19.00
N ASN A 274 -9.18 40.49 18.92
CA ASN A 274 -10.10 41.32 18.14
C ASN A 274 -10.04 41.06 16.62
N ALA A 275 -11.14 40.67 15.97
CA ALA A 275 -11.21 40.17 14.59
C ALA A 275 -10.56 41.04 13.50
N GLY A 276 -10.38 42.35 13.73
CA GLY A 276 -9.71 43.27 12.80
C GLY A 276 -8.18 43.16 12.75
N GLY A 277 -7.56 42.29 13.55
CA GLY A 277 -6.11 42.26 13.73
C GLY A 277 -5.58 43.49 14.48
N GLY A 278 -4.27 43.62 14.56
CA GLY A 278 -3.59 44.74 15.20
C GLY A 278 -2.88 44.37 16.50
N GLU A 279 -2.60 45.40 17.30
CA GLU A 279 -1.99 45.25 18.62
C GLU A 279 -2.95 44.55 19.59
N PHE A 280 -2.44 43.61 20.36
CA PHE A 280 -3.17 42.83 21.34
C PHE A 280 -2.42 42.74 22.67
N ARG A 281 -3.21 42.54 23.73
CA ARG A 281 -2.72 42.10 25.03
C ARG A 281 -3.75 41.14 25.59
N LEU A 282 -3.38 39.87 25.71
CA LEU A 282 -4.19 38.83 26.29
C LEU A 282 -3.66 38.50 27.68
N THR A 283 -4.57 38.29 28.62
CA THR A 283 -4.27 37.80 29.96
C THR A 283 -5.13 36.56 30.20
N PHE A 284 -4.47 35.46 30.51
CA PHE A 284 -5.06 34.17 30.86
C PHE A 284 -4.98 33.99 32.37
N ASP A 285 -6.09 33.65 33.01
CA ASP A 285 -6.17 33.45 34.46
C ASP A 285 -6.29 31.95 34.75
N LEU A 286 -5.21 31.37 35.27
CA LEU A 286 -5.14 29.95 35.59
C LEU A 286 -5.75 29.64 36.97
N GLY A 287 -6.34 30.63 37.65
CA GLY A 287 -6.97 30.49 38.95
C GLY A 287 -5.94 30.34 40.08
N ALA A 288 -6.10 29.31 40.91
CA ALA A 288 -5.13 29.04 41.98
C ALA A 288 -3.76 28.66 41.39
N PRO A 289 -2.65 29.21 41.91
CA PRO A 289 -1.31 28.88 41.42
C PRO A 289 -1.11 27.36 41.43
N ARG A 290 -0.82 26.81 40.25
CA ARG A 290 -0.65 25.37 40.05
C ARG A 290 0.67 25.07 39.33
N PRO A 291 1.28 23.89 39.57
CA PRO A 291 2.53 23.53 38.95
C PRO A 291 2.35 23.34 37.43
N VAL A 292 3.00 24.20 36.66
CA VAL A 292 3.06 24.19 35.21
C VAL A 292 4.41 23.65 34.77
N ARG A 293 4.41 22.65 33.90
CA ARG A 293 5.60 22.11 33.25
C ARG A 293 5.90 22.84 31.94
N SER A 294 4.86 23.10 31.16
CA SER A 294 4.94 23.80 29.88
C SER A 294 3.63 24.50 29.58
N LEU A 295 3.69 25.58 28.81
CA LEU A 295 2.50 26.25 28.27
C LEU A 295 2.55 26.24 26.75
N ARG A 296 1.40 25.97 26.12
CA ARG A 296 1.19 26.13 24.69
C ARG A 296 0.11 27.17 24.47
N TRP A 297 0.41 28.21 23.72
CA TRP A 297 -0.52 29.26 23.36
C TRP A 297 -0.88 29.16 21.88
N ASP A 298 -2.17 29.02 21.62
CA ASP A 298 -2.75 28.91 20.30
C ASP A 298 -3.42 30.26 20.02
N PRO A 299 -2.77 31.15 19.25
CA PRO A 299 -3.28 32.49 18.99
C PRO A 299 -4.63 32.46 18.28
N LEU A 300 -4.78 31.58 17.27
CA LEU A 300 -5.91 31.60 16.34
C LEU A 300 -6.18 30.18 15.83
N GLU A 301 -7.32 29.58 16.13
CA GLU A 301 -7.67 28.29 15.50
C GLU A 301 -8.25 28.49 14.08
N LEU A 302 -7.97 27.53 13.20
CA LEU A 302 -8.54 27.40 11.86
C LEU A 302 -8.25 28.54 10.88
N ARG A 303 -7.16 29.28 11.10
CA ARG A 303 -6.74 30.41 10.26
C ARG A 303 -5.24 30.42 10.05
N THR A 304 -4.83 30.75 8.83
CA THR A 304 -3.45 31.22 8.61
C THR A 304 -3.32 32.63 9.16
N CYS A 305 -2.17 32.93 9.75
CA CYS A 305 -1.99 34.19 10.44
C CYS A 305 -0.53 34.62 10.50
N ARG A 306 -0.34 35.88 10.89
CA ARG A 306 0.95 36.46 11.23
C ARG A 306 0.89 36.98 12.65
N VAL A 307 1.86 36.61 13.46
CA VAL A 307 1.92 37.01 14.87
C VAL A 307 3.33 37.48 15.21
N ARG A 308 3.43 38.67 15.77
CA ARG A 308 4.64 39.20 16.39
C ARG A 308 4.41 39.24 17.89
N LEU A 309 5.24 38.51 18.63
CA LEU A 309 5.25 38.56 20.09
C LEU A 309 6.21 39.66 20.55
N ASP A 310 5.70 40.59 21.35
CA ASP A 310 6.49 41.67 21.96
C ASP A 310 6.77 41.41 23.43
N ARG A 311 5.91 40.62 24.08
CA ARG A 311 5.98 40.39 25.52
C ARG A 311 5.28 39.09 25.89
N VAL A 312 5.94 38.32 26.75
CA VAL A 312 5.38 37.15 27.43
C VAL A 312 5.75 37.28 28.91
N GLU A 313 4.75 37.46 29.76
CA GLU A 313 4.89 37.67 31.21
C GLU A 313 4.02 36.67 31.98
N TRP A 314 4.41 36.27 33.18
CA TRP A 314 3.57 35.46 34.06
C TRP A 314 3.76 35.81 35.53
N GLU A 315 2.70 35.62 36.32
CA GLU A 315 2.66 35.84 37.76
C GLU A 315 2.75 34.49 38.49
N ASP A 316 3.67 34.37 39.45
CA ASP A 316 3.85 33.16 40.24
C ASP A 316 2.97 33.10 41.51
N ASP A 317 3.13 32.07 42.33
CA ASP A 317 2.38 31.89 43.58
C ASP A 317 2.69 32.91 44.68
N ARG A 318 3.73 33.72 44.51
CA ARG A 318 4.13 34.82 45.41
C ARG A 318 3.69 36.18 44.88
N GLY A 319 3.09 36.24 43.70
CA GLY A 319 2.74 37.47 43.01
C GLY A 319 3.94 38.15 42.35
N GLU A 320 5.08 37.48 42.20
CA GLU A 320 6.21 38.01 41.42
C GLU A 320 5.92 37.83 39.92
N VAL A 321 6.20 38.89 39.15
CA VAL A 321 6.02 38.89 37.70
C VAL A 321 7.35 38.57 37.03
N HIS A 322 7.35 37.52 36.22
CA HIS A 322 8.48 37.07 35.42
C HIS A 322 8.19 37.37 33.94
N ALA A 323 9.25 37.51 33.13
CA ALA A 323 9.14 37.78 31.70
C ALA A 323 10.06 36.86 30.91
N ALA A 324 9.60 36.40 29.75
CA ALA A 324 10.39 35.65 28.79
C ALA A 324 10.76 36.53 27.59
N ASP A 325 11.93 36.26 27.00
CA ASP A 325 12.33 36.86 25.73
C ASP A 325 11.47 36.29 24.59
N PRO A 326 10.65 37.09 23.90
CA PRO A 326 9.83 36.63 22.78
C PRO A 326 10.61 35.92 21.68
N ALA A 327 11.89 36.25 21.48
CA ALA A 327 12.73 35.62 20.46
C ALA A 327 13.02 34.14 20.77
N THR A 328 12.95 33.74 22.04
CA THR A 328 13.20 32.38 22.50
C THR A 328 11.96 31.47 22.47
N VAL A 329 10.79 32.03 22.15
CA VAL A 329 9.53 31.30 22.09
C VAL A 329 9.49 30.43 20.83
N GLY A 330 9.29 29.12 21.04
CA GLY A 330 9.12 28.15 19.97
C GLY A 330 7.75 28.28 19.31
N ALA A 331 7.65 28.04 18.00
CA ALA A 331 6.39 28.08 17.26
C ALA A 331 6.46 27.13 16.06
N ASN A 332 5.31 26.75 15.50
CA ASN A 332 5.23 26.04 14.21
C ASN A 332 5.11 26.97 12.99
N GLY A 333 5.30 28.28 13.18
CA GLY A 333 5.34 29.27 12.11
C GLY A 333 6.76 29.62 11.69
N ASP A 334 6.93 30.00 10.43
CA ASP A 334 8.21 30.44 9.87
C ASP A 334 8.57 31.85 10.35
N VAL A 335 9.84 32.07 10.63
CA VAL A 335 10.35 33.38 11.06
C VAL A 335 10.61 34.25 9.83
N THR A 336 9.95 35.40 9.74
CA THR A 336 10.22 36.39 8.70
C THR A 336 11.36 37.33 9.11
N ALA A 337 11.92 38.06 8.15
CA ALA A 337 13.09 38.93 8.36
C ALA A 337 12.85 40.08 9.38
N ASP A 338 11.59 40.44 9.60
CA ASP A 338 11.10 41.45 10.54
C ASP A 338 10.70 40.88 11.91
N GLY A 339 10.98 39.60 12.17
CA GLY A 339 10.73 38.95 13.46
C GLY A 339 9.27 38.52 13.69
N VAL A 340 8.42 38.65 12.68
CA VAL A 340 7.04 38.14 12.68
C VAL A 340 7.07 36.62 12.44
N ARG A 341 6.18 35.88 13.09
CA ARG A 341 5.94 34.47 12.79
C ARG A 341 4.80 34.38 11.78
N ALA A 342 5.06 33.79 10.62
CA ALA A 342 4.06 33.50 9.61
C ALA A 342 3.61 32.05 9.70
N PHE A 343 2.30 31.84 9.84
CA PHE A 343 1.70 30.52 9.98
C PHE A 343 0.87 30.22 8.73
N ASP A 344 1.44 29.44 7.82
CA ASP A 344 0.74 28.88 6.66
C ASP A 344 0.03 27.55 7.02
N THR A 345 -0.46 27.47 8.26
CA THR A 345 -1.20 26.34 8.84
C THR A 345 -2.48 26.84 9.52
N ILE A 346 -3.45 25.94 9.68
CA ILE A 346 -4.72 26.20 10.38
C ILE A 346 -4.63 25.95 11.89
N ASP A 347 -3.50 25.45 12.38
CA ASP A 347 -3.25 25.17 13.81
C ASP A 347 -1.97 25.91 14.27
N PRO A 348 -1.95 27.26 14.26
CA PRO A 348 -0.80 28.02 14.74
C PRO A 348 -0.66 27.89 16.25
N TRP A 349 0.56 27.61 16.72
CA TRP A 349 0.85 27.53 18.14
C TRP A 349 2.23 28.07 18.50
N PHE A 350 2.34 28.51 19.75
CA PHE A 350 3.57 28.91 20.41
C PHE A 350 3.78 28.05 21.66
N VAL A 351 5.02 27.68 21.96
CA VAL A 351 5.41 27.08 23.25
C VAL A 351 6.10 28.15 24.08
N LEU A 352 5.43 28.57 25.15
CA LEU A 352 5.95 29.61 26.03
C LEU A 352 6.94 28.98 27.02
N PRO A 353 8.13 29.57 27.23
CA PRO A 353 9.16 29.03 28.13
C PRO A 353 8.83 29.33 29.60
N VAL A 354 7.65 28.91 30.04
CA VAL A 354 7.09 29.18 31.38
C VAL A 354 6.97 27.85 32.14
N SER A 355 7.47 27.82 33.37
CA SER A 355 7.38 26.65 34.25
C SER A 355 7.37 27.09 35.72
N GLY A 356 6.88 26.22 36.62
CA GLY A 356 6.70 26.51 38.04
C GLY A 356 5.25 26.75 38.42
N ASN A 357 4.99 27.32 39.60
CA ASN A 357 3.62 27.65 40.00
C ASN A 357 3.20 28.94 39.32
N VAL A 358 2.18 28.87 38.46
CA VAL A 358 1.71 30.01 37.67
C VAL A 358 0.25 30.29 37.96
N ALA A 359 -0.07 31.55 38.25
CA ALA A 359 -1.43 32.03 38.48
C ALA A 359 -2.00 32.69 37.22
N ARG A 360 -1.19 33.50 36.53
CA ARG A 360 -1.64 34.32 35.40
C ARG A 360 -0.56 34.43 34.35
N VAL A 361 -0.94 34.44 33.08
CA VAL A 361 -0.02 34.59 31.95
C VAL A 361 -0.52 35.73 31.06
N THR A 362 0.36 36.63 30.67
CA THR A 362 0.06 37.74 29.77
C THR A 362 0.94 37.67 28.53
N VAL A 363 0.31 37.63 27.35
CA VAL A 363 0.99 37.70 26.06
C VAL A 363 0.53 38.96 25.33
N ALA A 364 1.47 39.70 24.76
CA ALA A 364 1.16 40.91 24.01
C ALA A 364 2.04 41.04 22.78
N GLY A 365 1.51 41.74 21.78
CA GLY A 365 2.19 42.01 20.54
C GLY A 365 1.21 42.40 19.45
N TRP A 366 1.50 42.03 18.22
CA TRP A 366 0.69 42.37 17.06
C TRP A 366 0.32 41.13 16.26
N TYR A 367 -0.85 41.12 15.65
CA TYR A 367 -1.24 40.03 14.79
C TYR A 367 -2.09 40.46 13.61
N GLU A 368 -2.13 39.62 12.59
CA GLU A 368 -3.00 39.72 11.43
C GLU A 368 -3.49 38.31 11.10
N ALA A 369 -4.79 38.15 10.90
CA ALA A 369 -5.41 36.88 10.55
C ALA A 369 -6.01 36.98 9.15
N ASP A 370 -5.88 35.90 8.40
CA ASP A 370 -6.45 35.84 7.06
C ASP A 370 -7.95 35.58 7.10
N GLU A 371 -8.67 36.09 6.11
CA GLU A 371 -10.03 35.64 5.84
C GLU A 371 -10.05 34.16 5.43
N VAL A 372 -11.20 33.50 5.59
CA VAL A 372 -11.37 32.05 5.32
C VAL A 372 -10.89 31.67 3.90
N GLY A 373 -11.27 32.45 2.88
CA GLY A 373 -10.89 32.18 1.50
C GLY A 373 -9.38 32.28 1.26
N ALA A 374 -8.72 33.27 1.89
CA ALA A 374 -7.28 33.44 1.82
C ALA A 374 -6.54 32.32 2.57
N THR A 375 -7.07 31.89 3.73
CA THR A 375 -6.59 30.73 4.49
C THR A 375 -6.59 29.47 3.62
N LEU A 376 -7.73 29.15 3.00
CA LEU A 376 -7.85 27.97 2.13
C LEU A 376 -6.88 28.04 0.94
N THR A 377 -6.73 29.22 0.34
CA THR A 377 -5.80 29.43 -0.78
C THR A 377 -4.35 29.18 -0.38
N ARG A 378 -3.91 29.68 0.78
CA ARG A 378 -2.54 29.47 1.27
C ARG A 378 -2.29 28.02 1.65
N VAL A 379 -3.22 27.39 2.37
CA VAL A 379 -3.10 25.98 2.77
C VAL A 379 -3.06 25.08 1.54
N ASP A 380 -3.90 25.30 0.53
CA ASP A 380 -3.82 24.54 -0.72
C ASP A 380 -2.51 24.80 -1.49
N ALA A 381 -2.02 26.04 -1.53
CA ALA A 381 -0.73 26.35 -2.14
C ALA A 381 0.43 25.62 -1.45
N THR A 382 0.44 25.58 -0.12
CA THR A 382 1.41 24.80 0.67
C THR A 382 1.26 23.31 0.40
N ALA A 383 0.03 22.78 0.42
CA ALA A 383 -0.24 21.37 0.11
C ALA A 383 0.21 21.00 -1.32
N ARG A 384 0.03 21.90 -2.30
CA ARG A 384 0.49 21.72 -3.67
C ARG A 384 2.01 21.70 -3.76
N ARG A 385 2.71 22.62 -3.10
CA ARG A 385 4.18 22.62 -3.03
C ARG A 385 4.72 21.34 -2.41
N VAL A 386 4.09 20.87 -1.33
CA VAL A 386 4.47 19.59 -0.71
C VAL A 386 4.27 18.43 -1.68
N ARG A 387 3.13 18.36 -2.40
CA ARG A 387 2.89 17.35 -3.44
C ARG A 387 3.93 17.41 -4.56
N GLU A 388 4.29 18.60 -5.04
CA GLU A 388 5.32 18.79 -6.07
C GLU A 388 6.70 18.36 -5.57
N CYS A 389 7.09 18.70 -4.33
CA CYS A 389 8.32 18.24 -3.72
C CYS A 389 8.37 16.71 -3.59
N VAL A 390 7.28 16.08 -3.14
CA VAL A 390 7.18 14.61 -3.06
C VAL A 390 7.33 13.97 -4.43
N LEU A 391 6.68 14.52 -5.47
CA LEU A 391 6.84 14.04 -6.85
C LEU A 391 8.27 14.19 -7.35
N ALA A 392 8.94 15.32 -7.05
CA ALA A 392 10.32 15.56 -7.44
C ALA A 392 11.30 14.61 -6.72
N VAL A 393 11.08 14.33 -5.43
CA VAL A 393 11.85 13.33 -4.68
C VAL A 393 11.66 11.94 -5.28
N ASN A 394 10.42 11.53 -5.56
CA ASN A 394 10.12 10.25 -6.19
C ASN A 394 10.72 10.10 -7.59
N ASP A 395 10.84 11.19 -8.35
CA ASP A 395 11.51 11.17 -9.66
C ASP A 395 13.04 11.07 -9.51
N ARG A 396 13.62 11.77 -8.51
CA ARG A 396 15.04 11.67 -8.15
C ARG A 396 15.41 10.24 -7.72
N ASP A 397 14.55 9.60 -6.94
CA ASP A 397 14.74 8.22 -6.49
C ASP A 397 14.67 7.23 -7.67
N ARG A 398 13.74 7.43 -8.61
CA ARG A 398 13.71 6.65 -9.86
C ARG A 398 14.97 6.83 -10.70
N GLN A 399 15.49 8.05 -10.80
CA GLN A 399 16.76 8.32 -11.50
C GLN A 399 17.95 7.66 -10.80
N LEU A 400 18.00 7.68 -9.47
CA LEU A 400 19.04 7.01 -8.68
C LEU A 400 18.98 5.49 -8.84
N LEU A 401 17.78 4.89 -8.85
CA LEU A 401 17.60 3.46 -9.11
C LEU A 401 18.09 3.09 -10.52
N ALA A 402 17.77 3.90 -11.54
CA ALA A 402 18.26 3.69 -12.90
C ALA A 402 19.79 3.80 -13.00
N LEU A 403 20.39 4.80 -12.34
CA LEU A 403 21.85 4.95 -12.29
C LEU A 403 22.54 3.80 -11.54
N ASN A 404 21.95 3.30 -10.45
CA ASN A 404 22.46 2.15 -9.72
C ASN A 404 22.41 0.88 -10.57
N GLU A 405 21.33 0.66 -11.33
CA GLU A 405 21.26 -0.47 -12.26
C GLU A 405 22.31 -0.35 -13.37
N GLN A 406 22.52 0.86 -13.90
CA GLN A 406 23.59 1.12 -14.86
C GLN A 406 24.98 0.81 -14.28
N ALA A 407 25.23 1.20 -13.03
CA ALA A 407 26.48 0.92 -12.33
C ALA A 407 26.68 -0.58 -12.09
N ARG A 408 25.61 -1.32 -11.75
CA ARG A 408 25.62 -2.78 -11.61
C ARG A 408 26.00 -3.47 -12.92
N ILE A 409 25.41 -3.02 -14.04
CA ILE A 409 25.73 -3.53 -15.38
C ILE A 409 27.21 -3.28 -15.70
N TRP A 410 27.72 -2.08 -15.43
CA TRP A 410 29.14 -1.78 -15.64
C TRP A 410 30.07 -2.60 -14.76
N GLU A 411 29.68 -2.88 -13.51
CA GLU A 411 30.46 -3.73 -12.61
C GLU A 411 30.50 -5.18 -13.11
N GLU A 412 29.38 -5.72 -13.61
CA GLU A 412 29.33 -7.03 -14.27
C GLU A 412 30.21 -7.07 -15.53
N GLU A 413 30.15 -6.02 -16.37
CA GLU A 413 31.01 -5.91 -17.56
C GLU A 413 32.50 -5.83 -17.18
N LEU A 414 32.83 -5.11 -16.10
CA LEU A 414 34.18 -4.99 -15.58
C LEU A 414 34.68 -6.34 -15.03
N LEU A 415 33.85 -7.05 -14.27
CA LEU A 415 34.14 -8.40 -13.76
C LEU A 415 34.34 -9.39 -14.91
N ALA A 416 33.47 -9.37 -15.93
CA ALA A 416 33.61 -10.19 -17.13
C ALA A 416 34.88 -9.84 -17.91
N SER A 417 35.23 -8.57 -18.01
CA SER A 417 36.48 -8.12 -18.62
C SER A 417 37.71 -8.60 -17.83
N GLY A 418 37.64 -8.52 -16.50
CA GLY A 418 38.67 -9.05 -15.60
C GLY A 418 38.82 -10.57 -15.69
N ALA A 419 37.73 -11.31 -15.88
CA ALA A 419 37.75 -12.76 -16.12
C ALA A 419 38.41 -13.09 -17.48
N ARG A 420 38.02 -12.39 -18.56
CA ARG A 420 38.66 -12.54 -19.89
C ARG A 420 40.16 -12.24 -19.86
N THR A 421 40.57 -11.29 -19.03
CA THR A 421 41.99 -10.93 -18.88
C THR A 421 42.75 -12.03 -18.13
N ARG A 422 42.17 -12.58 -17.05
CA ARG A 422 42.72 -13.73 -16.33
C ARG A 422 42.84 -14.98 -17.21
N GLU A 423 41.82 -15.27 -18.01
CA GLU A 423 41.85 -16.38 -18.96
C GLU A 423 42.95 -16.19 -20.00
N ARG A 424 43.11 -14.97 -20.54
CA ARG A 424 44.23 -14.65 -21.44
C ARG A 424 45.59 -14.81 -20.76
N ASP A 425 45.74 -14.40 -19.51
CA ASP A 425 46.98 -14.57 -18.76
C ASP A 425 47.31 -16.06 -18.53
N GLU A 426 46.30 -16.89 -18.25
CA GLU A 426 46.46 -18.34 -18.15
C GLU A 426 46.84 -18.97 -19.49
N GLN A 427 46.20 -18.56 -20.58
CA GLN A 427 46.57 -19.00 -21.94
C GLN A 427 48.01 -18.58 -22.29
N LEU A 428 48.43 -17.37 -21.92
CA LEU A 428 49.81 -16.90 -22.12
C LEU A 428 50.80 -17.72 -21.29
N ARG A 429 50.48 -18.06 -20.04
CA ARG A 429 51.33 -18.94 -19.21
C ARG A 429 51.43 -20.35 -19.78
N ALA A 430 50.32 -20.89 -20.29
CA ALA A 430 50.31 -22.21 -20.92
C ALA A 430 51.13 -22.20 -22.22
N LEU A 431 51.04 -21.13 -23.02
CA LEU A 431 51.85 -20.95 -24.22
C LEU A 431 53.34 -20.82 -23.87
N ASP A 432 53.69 -20.03 -22.87
CA ASP A 432 55.07 -19.87 -22.39
C ASP A 432 55.66 -21.20 -21.91
N LYS A 433 54.88 -22.00 -21.15
CA LYS A 433 55.28 -23.36 -20.79
C LYS A 433 55.49 -24.23 -22.04
N GLY A 434 54.56 -24.18 -23.00
CA GLY A 434 54.67 -24.94 -24.25
C GLY A 434 55.88 -24.53 -25.11
N VAL A 435 56.31 -23.27 -25.06
CA VAL A 435 57.55 -22.80 -25.67
C VAL A 435 58.77 -23.40 -24.96
N ARG A 436 58.82 -23.36 -23.62
CA ARG A 436 59.91 -23.95 -22.85
C ARG A 436 60.05 -25.46 -23.07
N ASP A 437 58.92 -26.19 -23.08
CA ASP A 437 58.90 -27.63 -23.34
C ASP A 437 59.42 -27.94 -24.76
N ARG A 438 59.07 -27.12 -25.75
CA ARG A 438 59.59 -27.23 -27.13
C ARG A 438 61.07 -26.91 -27.23
N ASP A 439 61.56 -25.91 -26.51
CA ASP A 439 62.99 -25.60 -26.45
C ASP A 439 63.78 -26.76 -25.84
N GLU A 440 63.24 -27.43 -24.82
CA GLU A 440 63.84 -28.63 -24.24
C GLU A 440 63.85 -29.81 -25.23
N GLN A 441 62.74 -30.04 -25.94
CA GLN A 441 62.67 -31.04 -27.01
C GLN A 441 63.66 -30.75 -28.14
N LEU A 442 63.82 -29.48 -28.54
CA LEU A 442 64.80 -29.05 -29.53
C LEU A 442 66.22 -29.36 -29.06
N ARG A 443 66.57 -29.06 -27.82
CA ARG A 443 67.89 -29.42 -27.26
C ARG A 443 68.13 -30.94 -27.27
N LEU A 444 67.13 -31.74 -26.95
CA LEU A 444 67.21 -33.20 -27.01
C LEU A 444 67.37 -33.69 -28.46
N LEU A 445 66.62 -33.13 -29.41
CA LEU A 445 66.75 -33.46 -30.83
C LEU A 445 68.12 -33.08 -31.39
N GLU A 446 68.65 -31.92 -31.01
CA GLU A 446 70.01 -31.49 -31.35
C GLU A 446 71.06 -32.45 -30.79
N ALA A 447 70.87 -32.95 -29.56
CA ALA A 447 71.76 -33.96 -28.97
C ALA A 447 71.70 -35.28 -29.75
N HIS A 448 70.51 -35.78 -30.08
CA HIS A 448 70.35 -36.99 -30.90
C HIS A 448 70.89 -36.81 -32.32
N ALA A 449 70.77 -35.62 -32.91
CA ALA A 449 71.33 -35.31 -34.22
C ALA A 449 72.87 -35.38 -34.17
N ARG A 450 73.50 -34.83 -33.13
CA ARG A 450 74.95 -34.96 -32.91
C ARG A 450 75.37 -36.42 -32.75
N GLU A 451 74.62 -37.22 -31.99
CA GLU A 451 74.90 -38.64 -31.82
C GLU A 451 74.75 -39.41 -33.15
N ARG A 452 73.71 -39.11 -33.93
CA ARG A 452 73.52 -39.68 -35.27
C ARG A 452 74.62 -39.27 -36.24
N ASP A 453 75.10 -38.03 -36.18
CA ASP A 453 76.23 -37.59 -36.99
C ASP A 453 77.52 -38.36 -36.63
N GLU A 454 77.75 -38.64 -35.34
CA GLU A 454 78.85 -39.51 -34.91
C GLU A 454 78.68 -40.95 -35.39
N GLN A 455 77.47 -41.50 -35.31
CA GLN A 455 77.14 -42.82 -35.85
C GLN A 455 77.31 -42.88 -37.38
N LEU A 456 76.89 -41.85 -38.10
CA LEU A 456 77.06 -41.75 -39.55
C LEU A 456 78.54 -41.68 -39.93
N ARG A 457 79.37 -40.93 -39.18
CA ARG A 457 80.83 -40.97 -39.38
C ARG A 457 81.41 -42.37 -39.17
N ALA A 458 80.90 -43.12 -38.20
CA ALA A 458 81.31 -44.51 -37.97
C ALA A 458 80.83 -45.44 -39.10
N VAL A 459 79.60 -45.28 -39.59
CA VAL A 459 79.06 -46.01 -40.75
C VAL A 459 79.84 -45.67 -42.02
N ASP A 460 80.19 -44.41 -42.26
CA ASP A 460 81.02 -44.02 -43.40
C ASP A 460 82.41 -44.65 -43.34
N ALA A 461 83.00 -44.79 -42.15
CA ALA A 461 84.25 -45.52 -41.97
C ALA A 461 84.10 -47.01 -42.32
N LEU A 462 83.00 -47.64 -41.89
CA LEU A 462 82.67 -49.03 -42.21
C LEU A 462 82.32 -49.23 -43.70
N LEU A 463 81.66 -48.26 -44.33
CA LEU A 463 81.34 -48.29 -45.76
C LEU A 463 82.60 -48.18 -46.60
N ARG A 464 83.60 -47.37 -46.21
CA ARG A 464 84.91 -47.38 -46.88
C ARG A 464 85.57 -48.75 -46.80
N GLU A 465 85.52 -49.41 -45.64
CA GLU A 465 86.02 -50.79 -45.47
C GLU A 465 85.22 -51.80 -46.30
N ARG A 466 83.91 -51.61 -46.44
CA ARG A 466 83.03 -52.48 -47.25
C ARG A 466 83.14 -52.24 -48.74
N ASP A 467 83.41 -51.02 -49.21
CA ASP A 467 83.69 -50.72 -50.60
C ASP A 467 84.99 -51.41 -51.04
N GLU A 468 86.01 -51.43 -50.18
CA GLU A 468 87.21 -52.25 -50.40
C GLU A 468 86.86 -53.75 -50.54
N GLN A 469 85.92 -54.26 -49.72
CA GLN A 469 85.46 -55.66 -49.81
C GLN A 469 84.52 -55.93 -51.01
N LEU A 470 83.69 -54.97 -51.44
CA LEU A 470 82.81 -55.09 -52.59
C LEU A 470 83.60 -55.04 -53.91
N GLY A 471 84.74 -54.35 -53.94
CA GLY A 471 85.73 -54.53 -55.00
C GLY A 471 86.14 -56.00 -55.17
N VAL A 472 86.21 -56.77 -54.08
CA VAL A 472 86.51 -58.21 -54.10
C VAL A 472 85.29 -59.06 -54.50
N LEU A 473 84.06 -58.66 -54.15
CA LEU A 473 82.82 -59.39 -54.46
C LEU A 473 82.22 -59.10 -55.84
N GLY A 474 82.47 -57.92 -56.43
CA GLY A 474 82.10 -57.61 -57.83
C GLY A 474 82.73 -58.58 -58.83
N GLU A 475 83.89 -59.15 -58.49
CA GLU A 475 84.53 -60.24 -59.23
C GLU A 475 83.70 -61.54 -59.17
N ARG A 476 82.91 -61.73 -58.10
CA ARG A 476 82.16 -62.95 -57.77
C ARG A 476 80.72 -62.94 -58.28
N ALA A 477 80.07 -61.78 -58.37
CA ALA A 477 78.66 -61.65 -58.78
C ALA A 477 78.39 -61.90 -60.27
N ARG A 478 79.41 -61.81 -61.14
CA ARG A 478 79.31 -62.28 -62.55
C ARG A 478 78.94 -63.76 -62.67
N ILE A 479 79.01 -64.54 -61.59
CA ILE A 479 78.83 -66.01 -61.59
C ILE A 479 77.37 -66.42 -61.29
N MET A 480 76.52 -65.55 -60.72
CA MET A 480 75.25 -65.97 -60.10
C MET A 480 73.99 -65.56 -60.87
N ASP A 481 74.06 -64.57 -61.76
CA ASP A 481 72.92 -64.03 -62.52
C ASP A 481 72.30 -65.04 -63.50
N ASP A 482 72.98 -66.16 -63.73
CA ASP A 482 72.54 -67.22 -64.64
C ASP A 482 71.40 -68.11 -64.11
N GLN A 483 71.04 -68.06 -62.82
CA GLN A 483 70.28 -69.18 -62.25
C GLN A 483 68.75 -69.08 -62.26
N LEU A 484 68.07 -68.02 -61.79
CA LEU A 484 66.73 -68.28 -61.22
C LEU A 484 65.58 -67.35 -61.64
N ARG A 485 65.42 -67.26 -62.97
CA ARG A 485 64.18 -66.89 -63.68
C ARG A 485 63.00 -67.88 -63.53
N ALA A 486 62.87 -68.66 -62.44
CA ALA A 486 62.09 -69.92 -62.49
C ALA A 486 60.89 -70.11 -61.52
N ALA A 487 60.39 -69.12 -60.77
CA ALA A 487 59.53 -69.44 -59.59
C ALA A 487 58.18 -68.68 -59.42
N ASP A 488 57.50 -68.21 -60.46
CA ASP A 488 56.40 -67.22 -60.30
C ASP A 488 54.93 -67.71 -60.54
N GLU A 489 54.63 -69.00 -60.71
CA GLU A 489 53.29 -69.45 -61.21
C GLU A 489 52.24 -69.89 -60.15
N SER A 490 52.54 -69.96 -58.84
CA SER A 490 51.70 -70.76 -57.90
C SER A 490 50.52 -70.08 -57.18
N LEU A 491 50.20 -68.80 -57.42
CA LEU A 491 49.26 -68.05 -56.55
C LEU A 491 47.75 -68.16 -56.87
N ARG A 492 47.29 -69.13 -57.66
CA ARG A 492 45.93 -69.16 -58.24
C ARG A 492 44.80 -69.90 -57.46
N VAL A 493 44.98 -70.42 -56.23
CA VAL A 493 44.02 -71.41 -55.66
C VAL A 493 43.16 -70.97 -54.45
N MET A 494 43.42 -69.88 -53.73
CA MET A 494 42.70 -69.61 -52.46
C MET A 494 41.38 -68.81 -52.60
N ASN A 495 40.39 -69.30 -53.36
CA ASN A 495 39.07 -68.65 -53.49
C ASN A 495 37.85 -69.54 -53.14
N GLU A 496 38.00 -70.56 -52.31
CA GLU A 496 36.92 -71.53 -52.05
C GLU A 496 36.38 -71.56 -50.60
N GLN A 497 36.85 -70.66 -49.71
CA GLN A 497 36.80 -70.95 -48.27
C GLN A 497 35.83 -70.16 -47.36
N ALA A 498 34.88 -69.37 -47.83
CA ALA A 498 34.10 -68.54 -46.89
C ALA A 498 32.58 -68.52 -47.09
N ARG A 499 32.02 -69.69 -47.44
CA ARG A 499 30.58 -70.00 -47.26
C ARG A 499 30.18 -70.22 -45.78
N ASP A 500 31.11 -70.13 -44.83
CA ASP A 500 30.87 -70.38 -43.39
C ASP A 500 30.35 -69.18 -42.58
N ARG A 501 30.25 -67.97 -43.15
CA ARG A 501 29.86 -66.77 -42.38
C ARG A 501 28.35 -66.63 -42.10
N ALA A 502 27.49 -67.39 -42.76
CA ALA A 502 26.04 -67.22 -42.67
C ALA A 502 25.37 -67.83 -41.42
N ARG A 503 26.11 -68.55 -40.55
CA ARG A 503 25.54 -69.20 -39.34
C ARG A 503 25.62 -68.36 -38.06
N ILE A 504 26.37 -67.25 -38.06
CA ILE A 504 26.65 -66.45 -36.86
C ILE A 504 25.61 -65.33 -36.63
N MET A 505 24.86 -64.93 -37.66
CA MET A 505 23.97 -63.76 -37.60
C MET A 505 22.67 -64.03 -36.82
N ASP A 506 22.21 -65.28 -36.74
CA ASP A 506 20.88 -65.61 -36.19
C ASP A 506 20.84 -65.65 -34.65
N ASP A 507 21.96 -65.96 -33.99
CA ASP A 507 22.08 -65.92 -32.52
C ASP A 507 22.23 -64.48 -31.97
N GLN A 508 22.67 -63.52 -32.80
CA GLN A 508 22.87 -62.13 -32.40
C GLN A 508 21.57 -61.33 -32.31
N LEU A 509 20.52 -61.73 -33.03
CA LEU A 509 19.24 -61.02 -33.06
C LEU A 509 18.35 -61.31 -31.83
N ARG A 510 18.44 -62.49 -31.20
CA ARG A 510 17.66 -62.81 -29.99
C ARG A 510 18.18 -62.16 -28.71
N ALA A 511 19.48 -61.87 -28.61
CA ALA A 511 20.06 -61.19 -27.43
C ALA A 511 19.76 -59.68 -27.37
N ALA A 512 19.46 -59.05 -28.52
CA ALA A 512 19.18 -57.62 -28.61
C ALA A 512 17.76 -57.25 -28.11
N ASP A 513 16.78 -58.14 -28.29
CA ASP A 513 15.37 -57.88 -27.96
C ASP A 513 15.10 -57.96 -26.45
N GLU A 514 15.76 -58.88 -25.74
CA GLU A 514 15.70 -59.00 -24.28
C GLU A 514 16.31 -57.77 -23.57
N SER A 515 17.39 -57.22 -24.13
CA SER A 515 18.09 -56.04 -23.60
C SER A 515 17.27 -54.75 -23.75
N LEU A 516 16.47 -54.63 -24.81
CA LEU A 516 15.60 -53.47 -25.03
C LEU A 516 14.43 -53.42 -24.04
N ARG A 517 13.91 -54.57 -23.61
CA ARG A 517 12.78 -54.65 -22.67
C ARG A 517 13.17 -54.22 -21.25
N VAL A 518 14.32 -54.66 -20.74
CA VAL A 518 14.84 -54.28 -19.41
C VAL A 518 15.22 -52.79 -19.35
N MET A 519 15.72 -52.21 -20.44
CA MET A 519 16.05 -50.78 -20.50
C MET A 519 14.83 -49.86 -20.44
N ASN A 520 13.69 -50.31 -20.97
CA ASN A 520 12.46 -49.51 -20.99
C ASN A 520 11.77 -49.44 -19.61
N GLU A 521 11.92 -50.50 -18.80
CA GLU A 521 11.38 -50.55 -17.43
C GLU A 521 12.17 -49.65 -16.47
N GLN A 522 13.50 -49.58 -16.63
CA GLN A 522 14.37 -48.68 -15.87
C GLN A 522 14.24 -47.19 -16.23
N ALA A 523 13.64 -46.88 -17.38
CA ALA A 523 13.37 -45.49 -17.78
C ALA A 523 12.15 -44.92 -17.05
N ARG A 524 11.10 -45.73 -16.85
CA ARG A 524 9.89 -45.32 -16.12
C ARG A 524 10.16 -45.02 -14.63
N ASP A 525 10.96 -45.83 -13.95
CA ASP A 525 11.33 -45.60 -12.53
C ASP A 525 12.14 -44.29 -12.34
N ARG A 526 12.90 -43.87 -13.36
CA ARG A 526 13.68 -42.61 -13.32
C ARG A 526 12.82 -41.38 -13.63
N GLU A 527 11.83 -41.50 -14.50
CA GLU A 527 10.86 -40.42 -14.75
C GLU A 527 9.98 -40.15 -13.52
N GLU A 528 9.56 -41.18 -12.78
CA GLU A 528 8.81 -40.99 -11.53
C GLU A 528 9.65 -40.30 -10.44
N ARG A 529 10.94 -40.64 -10.32
CA ARG A 529 11.86 -39.92 -9.41
C ARG A 529 12.09 -38.47 -9.81
N LEU A 530 12.15 -38.16 -11.10
CA LEU A 530 12.24 -36.78 -11.59
C LEU A 530 11.02 -35.94 -11.19
N ARG A 531 9.81 -36.51 -11.24
CA ARG A 531 8.59 -35.80 -10.82
C ARG A 531 8.60 -35.49 -9.31
N ALA A 532 9.03 -36.45 -8.49
CA ALA A 532 9.12 -36.25 -7.04
C ALA A 532 10.17 -35.19 -6.65
N ILE A 533 11.34 -35.17 -7.31
CA ILE A 533 12.40 -34.18 -7.07
C ILE A 533 11.97 -32.78 -7.57
N ASP A 534 11.28 -32.71 -8.72
CA ASP A 534 10.76 -31.45 -9.26
C ASP A 534 9.68 -30.82 -8.36
N GLU A 535 8.85 -31.65 -7.71
CA GLU A 535 7.87 -31.20 -6.71
C GLU A 535 8.56 -30.68 -5.43
N GLN A 536 9.63 -31.34 -4.97
CA GLN A 536 10.47 -30.85 -3.87
C GLN A 536 11.18 -29.53 -4.22
N ALA A 537 11.70 -29.37 -5.45
CA ALA A 537 12.36 -28.16 -5.90
C ALA A 537 11.42 -26.94 -5.92
N ARG A 538 10.15 -27.13 -6.36
CA ARG A 538 9.13 -26.07 -6.31
C ARG A 538 8.81 -25.63 -4.88
N SER A 539 8.69 -26.59 -3.95
CA SER A 539 8.47 -26.29 -2.53
C SER A 539 9.64 -25.50 -1.91
N LEU A 540 10.89 -25.87 -2.24
CA LEU A 540 12.09 -25.14 -1.83
C LEU A 540 12.16 -23.72 -2.42
N ALA A 541 11.79 -23.54 -3.69
CA ALA A 541 11.75 -22.23 -4.33
C ALA A 541 10.74 -21.28 -3.64
N THR A 542 9.55 -21.78 -3.28
CA THR A 542 8.56 -20.99 -2.51
C THR A 542 9.11 -20.60 -1.13
N ALA A 543 9.83 -21.50 -0.46
CA ALA A 543 10.45 -21.22 0.84
C ALA A 543 11.60 -20.19 0.77
N VAL A 544 12.34 -20.14 -0.34
CA VAL A 544 13.37 -19.10 -0.58
C VAL A 544 12.73 -17.73 -0.75
N ILE A 545 11.67 -17.63 -1.55
CA ILE A 545 10.95 -16.37 -1.78
C ILE A 545 10.39 -15.80 -0.46
N ALA A 546 9.72 -16.63 0.33
CA ALA A 546 9.17 -16.21 1.61
C ALA A 546 10.23 -15.70 2.60
N ARG A 547 11.44 -16.29 2.58
CA ARG A 547 12.56 -15.87 3.44
C ARG A 547 13.24 -14.59 2.96
N ASP A 548 13.35 -14.39 1.64
CA ASP A 548 13.89 -13.15 1.07
C ASP A 548 12.91 -11.95 1.26
N ASP A 549 11.61 -12.21 1.36
CA ASP A 549 10.61 -11.19 1.75
C ASP A 549 10.77 -10.81 3.24
N GLN A 550 10.98 -11.78 4.14
CA GLN A 550 11.26 -11.50 5.56
C GLN A 550 12.54 -10.69 5.78
N LEU A 551 13.61 -10.96 5.01
CA LEU A 551 14.85 -10.17 5.06
C LEU A 551 14.63 -8.71 4.62
N ARG A 552 13.77 -8.48 3.62
CA ARG A 552 13.42 -7.12 3.16
C ARG A 552 12.59 -6.35 4.19
N GLU A 553 11.65 -7.00 4.86
CA GLU A 553 10.81 -6.39 5.90
C GLU A 553 11.64 -6.01 7.15
N LEU A 554 12.63 -6.83 7.52
CA LEU A 554 13.54 -6.55 8.64
C LEU A 554 14.57 -5.46 8.32
N ALA A 555 15.04 -5.38 7.06
CA ALA A 555 15.92 -4.31 6.61
C ALA A 555 15.21 -2.94 6.56
N ALA A 556 13.90 -2.92 6.28
CA ALA A 556 13.08 -1.71 6.26
C ALA A 556 12.78 -1.12 7.65
N THR A 557 13.02 -1.85 8.73
CA THR A 557 12.68 -1.45 10.12
C THR A 557 13.90 -1.04 10.97
N PHE A 558 15.08 -0.85 10.35
CA PHE A 558 16.34 -0.82 11.10
C PHE A 558 16.68 0.46 11.90
N GLU A 559 15.97 1.58 11.78
CA GLU A 559 16.23 2.74 12.66
C GLU A 559 15.26 2.81 13.87
N ALA A 560 14.11 2.11 13.82
CA ALA A 560 13.03 2.26 14.81
C ALA A 560 13.06 1.24 15.97
N ALA A 561 13.69 0.08 15.79
CA ALA A 561 13.64 -1.03 16.75
C ALA A 561 14.72 -0.98 17.86
N ARG A 562 15.62 0.02 17.85
CA ARG A 562 16.75 0.09 18.79
C ARG A 562 16.35 0.46 20.22
N THR A 563 15.12 0.91 20.44
CA THR A 563 14.61 1.45 21.72
C THR A 563 13.33 0.79 22.24
N GLN A 564 12.82 -0.27 21.61
CA GLN A 564 11.54 -0.86 21.99
C GLN A 564 11.66 -2.03 22.98
N HIS A 565 10.73 -2.08 23.94
CA HIS A 565 10.51 -3.22 24.83
C HIS A 565 10.13 -4.47 24.02
N LEU A 566 10.63 -5.64 24.42
CA LEU A 566 10.27 -6.92 23.80
C LEU A 566 8.78 -7.19 24.06
N THR A 567 8.01 -7.48 23.01
CA THR A 567 6.55 -7.66 23.11
C THR A 567 6.16 -9.07 22.68
N SER A 568 5.25 -9.69 23.42
CA SER A 568 4.63 -10.99 23.14
C SER A 568 3.14 -10.78 22.91
N THR A 569 2.55 -11.48 21.95
CA THR A 569 1.16 -11.26 21.53
C THR A 569 0.37 -12.57 21.48
N LEU A 570 -0.86 -12.59 22.03
CA LEU A 570 -1.81 -13.69 21.96
C LEU A 570 -3.04 -13.27 21.16
N SER A 571 -3.43 -14.07 20.17
CA SER A 571 -4.60 -13.83 19.31
C SER A 571 -5.61 -14.96 19.39
N ALA A 572 -6.90 -14.62 19.44
CA ALA A 572 -8.00 -15.58 19.47
C ALA A 572 -8.75 -15.68 18.13
N ASP A 573 -9.12 -16.90 17.72
CA ASP A 573 -10.07 -17.14 16.63
C ASP A 573 -11.45 -17.49 17.19
N THR A 574 -12.41 -16.60 16.99
CA THR A 574 -13.82 -16.74 17.40
C THR A 574 -14.72 -17.32 16.30
N GLY A 575 -14.13 -17.80 15.20
CA GLY A 575 -14.84 -18.38 14.04
C GLY A 575 -14.76 -17.55 12.76
N PHE A 576 -14.04 -16.43 12.78
CA PHE A 576 -13.83 -15.53 11.64
C PHE A 576 -12.34 -15.30 11.32
N GLY A 577 -11.45 -16.16 11.83
CA GLY A 577 -9.99 -16.03 11.69
C GLY A 577 -9.38 -15.09 12.74
N PHE A 578 -8.04 -15.05 12.78
CA PHE A 578 -7.28 -14.22 13.72
C PHE A 578 -7.35 -12.74 13.31
N ARG A 579 -8.03 -11.91 14.10
CA ARG A 579 -8.17 -10.46 13.88
C ARG A 579 -7.36 -9.67 14.90
N SER A 580 -6.88 -8.50 14.52
CA SER A 580 -6.11 -7.61 15.42
C SER A 580 -6.91 -7.15 16.65
N SER A 581 -8.23 -6.97 16.50
CA SER A 581 -9.15 -6.66 17.61
C SER A 581 -9.23 -7.77 18.67
N GLU A 582 -8.84 -9.00 18.29
CA GLU A 582 -8.86 -10.21 19.12
C GLU A 582 -7.46 -10.57 19.66
N SER A 583 -6.52 -9.63 19.60
CA SER A 583 -5.16 -9.77 20.10
C SER A 583 -4.95 -9.08 21.45
N ARG A 584 -4.07 -9.63 22.28
CA ARG A 584 -3.57 -9.04 23.53
C ARG A 584 -2.06 -9.12 23.56
N SER A 585 -1.41 -8.03 23.91
CA SER A 585 0.05 -7.96 23.97
C SER A 585 0.54 -7.76 25.40
N ALA A 586 1.68 -8.35 25.73
CA ALA A 586 2.34 -8.23 27.01
C ALA A 586 3.85 -7.98 26.81
N LEU A 587 4.47 -7.27 27.75
CA LEU A 587 5.89 -6.95 27.69
C LEU A 587 6.72 -8.08 28.30
N LEU A 588 7.77 -8.48 27.58
CA LEU A 588 8.79 -9.40 28.07
C LEU A 588 9.96 -8.62 28.71
N PRO A 589 10.66 -9.21 29.70
CA PRO A 589 11.89 -8.64 30.23
C PRO A 589 12.93 -8.35 29.12
N ALA A 590 13.88 -7.45 29.36
CA ALA A 590 14.86 -7.10 28.31
C ALA A 590 16.05 -8.09 28.22
N ALA A 591 16.30 -8.89 29.27
CA ALA A 591 17.55 -9.65 29.44
C ALA A 591 17.48 -11.14 29.06
N GLY A 592 16.31 -11.64 28.62
CA GLY A 592 16.07 -13.08 28.55
C GLY A 592 15.92 -13.69 29.95
N GLY A 593 15.24 -14.83 30.07
CA GLY A 593 15.03 -15.50 31.36
C GLY A 593 13.65 -16.11 31.51
N ASP A 594 13.30 -16.44 32.75
CA ASP A 594 11.99 -16.97 33.09
C ASP A 594 10.92 -15.88 32.94
N PHE A 595 9.75 -16.26 32.45
CA PHE A 595 8.60 -15.39 32.23
C PHE A 595 7.31 -16.07 32.69
N GLU A 596 6.35 -15.24 33.07
CA GLU A 596 4.96 -15.63 33.28
C GLU A 596 4.08 -14.50 32.74
N LEU A 597 3.31 -14.80 31.69
CA LEU A 597 2.47 -13.84 30.99
C LEU A 597 1.02 -14.27 31.11
N THR A 598 0.17 -13.35 31.56
CA THR A 598 -1.28 -13.54 31.65
C THR A 598 -1.98 -12.59 30.69
N PHE A 599 -2.80 -13.16 29.81
CA PHE A 599 -3.58 -12.46 28.80
C PHE A 599 -5.05 -12.49 29.18
N ASP A 600 -5.63 -11.30 29.41
CA ASP A 600 -7.05 -11.14 29.72
C ASP A 600 -7.85 -10.91 28.42
N LEU A 601 -8.71 -11.87 28.07
CA LEU A 601 -9.48 -11.87 26.83
C LEU A 601 -10.83 -11.16 26.97
N GLY A 602 -11.17 -10.68 28.18
CA GLY A 602 -12.43 -10.00 28.48
C GLY A 602 -13.60 -10.97 28.68
N ASP A 603 -14.79 -10.61 28.18
CA ASP A 603 -16.00 -11.42 28.35
C ASP A 603 -15.84 -12.82 27.74
N PRO A 604 -16.12 -13.91 28.51
CA PRO A 604 -15.98 -15.27 28.03
C PRO A 604 -16.85 -15.52 26.80
N ARG A 605 -16.23 -15.95 25.72
CA ARG A 605 -16.88 -16.22 24.44
C ARG A 605 -16.23 -17.41 23.75
N PRO A 606 -16.95 -18.12 22.87
CA PRO A 606 -16.45 -19.35 22.29
C PRO A 606 -15.25 -19.09 21.37
N ILE A 607 -14.08 -19.56 21.81
CA ILE A 607 -12.83 -19.56 21.06
C ILE A 607 -12.66 -20.94 20.41
N ARG A 608 -12.34 -20.96 19.11
CA ARG A 608 -12.00 -22.19 18.38
C ARG A 608 -10.53 -22.56 18.54
N GLN A 609 -9.66 -21.56 18.53
CA GLN A 609 -8.21 -21.76 18.58
C GLN A 609 -7.51 -20.50 19.09
N LEU A 610 -6.41 -20.69 19.82
CA LEU A 610 -5.53 -19.62 20.26
C LEU A 610 -4.19 -19.69 19.54
N ARG A 611 -3.69 -18.53 19.11
CA ARG A 611 -2.38 -18.35 18.51
C ARG A 611 -1.54 -17.43 19.38
N TRP A 612 -0.45 -17.94 19.92
CA TRP A 612 0.53 -17.20 20.68
C TRP A 612 1.77 -16.91 19.83
N GLN A 613 2.20 -15.65 19.86
CA GLN A 613 3.42 -15.15 19.24
C GLN A 613 4.38 -14.78 20.37
N PRO A 614 5.38 -15.63 20.66
CA PRO A 614 6.26 -15.44 21.81
C PRO A 614 7.03 -14.13 21.78
N LEU A 615 7.50 -13.72 20.60
CA LEU A 615 8.28 -12.51 20.43
C LEU A 615 8.05 -11.90 19.06
N ASP A 616 7.81 -10.59 19.01
CA ASP A 616 7.65 -9.87 17.76
C ASP A 616 9.02 -9.48 17.17
N SER A 617 9.19 -9.76 15.86
CA SER A 617 10.28 -9.24 15.01
C SER A 617 11.70 -9.66 15.39
N ARG A 618 11.88 -10.76 16.14
CA ARG A 618 13.20 -11.32 16.48
C ARG A 618 13.21 -12.84 16.48
N THR A 619 14.37 -13.42 16.19
CA THR A 619 14.61 -14.84 16.45
C THR A 619 14.69 -15.05 17.95
N CYS A 620 14.12 -16.17 18.41
CA CYS A 620 14.09 -16.49 19.82
C CYS A 620 14.10 -17.99 20.08
N ARG A 621 14.42 -18.33 21.33
CA ARG A 621 14.21 -19.65 21.89
C ARG A 621 13.26 -19.56 23.04
N VAL A 622 12.34 -20.52 23.12
CA VAL A 622 11.30 -20.54 24.14
C VAL A 622 11.16 -21.96 24.67
N ARG A 623 11.12 -22.10 25.98
CA ARG A 623 10.72 -23.33 26.67
C ARG A 623 9.42 -23.05 27.39
N LEU A 624 8.41 -23.85 27.14
CA LEU A 624 7.10 -23.73 27.77
C LEU A 624 7.02 -24.69 28.97
N ASP A 625 6.79 -24.13 30.15
CA ASP A 625 6.74 -24.89 31.40
C ASP A 625 5.31 -25.09 31.89
N ARG A 626 4.45 -24.09 31.65
CA ARG A 626 3.06 -24.11 32.10
C ARG A 626 2.18 -23.32 31.15
N ILE A 627 1.03 -23.91 30.81
CA ILE A 627 -0.05 -23.25 30.07
C ILE A 627 -1.34 -23.50 30.83
N GLU A 628 -2.02 -22.44 31.24
CA GLU A 628 -3.27 -22.49 31.98
C GLU A 628 -4.29 -21.57 31.35
N TRP A 629 -5.58 -21.92 31.43
CA TRP A 629 -6.65 -21.03 31.02
C TRP A 629 -7.85 -21.11 31.97
N GLU A 630 -8.53 -19.99 32.13
CA GLU A 630 -9.69 -19.81 33.02
C GLU A 630 -10.97 -19.79 32.19
N ASP A 631 -11.96 -20.60 32.55
CA ASP A 631 -13.28 -20.60 31.92
C ASP A 631 -14.26 -19.58 32.52
N GLU A 632 -15.45 -19.47 31.95
CA GLU A 632 -16.51 -18.54 32.41
C GLU A 632 -16.97 -18.77 33.86
N SER A 633 -16.67 -19.94 34.45
CA SER A 633 -17.01 -20.29 35.83
C SER A 633 -15.87 -20.02 36.82
N GLY A 634 -14.74 -19.51 36.33
CA GLY A 634 -13.52 -19.29 37.11
C GLY A 634 -12.71 -20.58 37.36
N HIS A 635 -13.01 -21.67 36.63
CA HIS A 635 -12.23 -22.90 36.74
C HIS A 635 -10.96 -22.80 35.89
N VAL A 636 -9.84 -23.19 36.47
CA VAL A 636 -8.52 -23.16 35.80
C VAL A 636 -8.21 -24.54 35.24
N HIS A 637 -7.94 -24.58 33.94
CA HIS A 637 -7.57 -25.78 33.19
C HIS A 637 -6.10 -25.70 32.79
N THR A 638 -5.33 -26.77 33.06
CA THR A 638 -3.92 -26.86 32.65
C THR A 638 -3.79 -27.62 31.34
N VAL A 639 -2.94 -27.13 30.45
CA VAL A 639 -2.65 -27.72 29.14
C VAL A 639 -1.22 -28.26 29.13
N ASP A 640 -1.02 -29.45 28.57
CA ASP A 640 0.30 -30.00 28.34
C ASP A 640 1.05 -29.15 27.29
N PRO A 641 2.19 -28.52 27.64
CA PRO A 641 2.98 -27.74 26.70
C PRO A 641 3.43 -28.52 25.45
N ALA A 642 3.61 -29.84 25.57
CA ALA A 642 4.00 -30.68 24.44
C ALA A 642 2.89 -30.86 23.39
N ALA A 643 1.64 -30.54 23.74
CA ALA A 643 0.50 -30.61 22.83
C ALA A 643 0.34 -29.35 21.95
N ALA A 644 1.13 -28.29 22.18
CA ALA A 644 1.11 -27.09 21.36
C ALA A 644 1.77 -27.32 20.00
N ALA A 645 1.12 -26.85 18.93
CA ALA A 645 1.71 -26.89 17.59
C ALA A 645 2.56 -25.63 17.36
N THR A 646 3.68 -25.74 16.66
CA THR A 646 4.59 -24.60 16.48
C THR A 646 5.25 -24.60 15.11
N ASN A 647 5.69 -23.42 14.65
CA ASN A 647 6.57 -23.27 13.48
C ASN A 647 8.07 -23.26 13.84
N GLY A 648 8.42 -23.44 15.11
CA GLY A 648 9.81 -23.56 15.59
C GLY A 648 10.28 -25.01 15.64
N ASP A 649 11.60 -25.19 15.57
CA ASP A 649 12.23 -26.50 15.70
C ASP A 649 12.29 -26.93 17.18
N VAL A 650 11.78 -28.13 17.48
CA VAL A 650 11.79 -28.69 18.83
C VAL A 650 13.11 -29.39 19.09
N THR A 651 13.88 -28.89 20.05
CA THR A 651 15.14 -29.52 20.46
C THR A 651 14.91 -30.66 21.46
N ALA A 652 15.93 -31.51 21.67
CA ALA A 652 15.86 -32.67 22.58
C ALA A 652 15.54 -32.32 24.04
N GLY A 653 15.60 -31.03 24.44
CA GLY A 653 15.24 -30.54 25.77
C GLY A 653 13.87 -29.85 25.85
N GLY A 654 13.02 -29.95 24.82
CA GLY A 654 11.71 -29.30 24.79
C GLY A 654 11.76 -27.78 24.54
N VAL A 655 12.93 -27.24 24.17
CA VAL A 655 13.08 -25.84 23.78
C VAL A 655 12.71 -25.69 22.30
N LEU A 656 11.79 -24.77 22.02
CA LEU A 656 11.37 -24.34 20.69
C LEU A 656 12.35 -23.27 20.19
N ALA A 657 13.03 -23.55 19.08
CA ALA A 657 13.94 -22.62 18.43
C ALA A 657 13.29 -22.00 17.19
N PHE A 658 13.16 -20.67 17.17
CA PHE A 658 12.54 -19.92 16.10
C PHE A 658 13.58 -19.12 15.32
N ASP A 659 14.03 -19.69 14.20
CA ASP A 659 14.87 -19.01 13.21
C ASP A 659 14.01 -18.16 12.24
N THR A 660 12.99 -17.47 12.77
CA THR A 660 12.07 -16.58 12.04
C THR A 660 11.67 -15.39 12.91
N THR A 661 11.28 -14.28 12.28
CA THR A 661 10.79 -13.06 12.95
C THR A 661 9.31 -13.12 13.32
N ALA A 662 8.59 -14.16 12.88
CA ALA A 662 7.20 -14.41 13.20
C ALA A 662 7.04 -15.77 13.91
N PRO A 663 7.55 -15.94 15.14
CA PRO A 663 7.41 -17.18 15.89
C PRO A 663 5.94 -17.42 16.23
N VAL A 664 5.46 -18.64 16.02
CA VAL A 664 4.06 -19.01 16.26
C VAL A 664 3.98 -20.30 17.07
N VAL A 665 3.16 -20.24 18.11
CA VAL A 665 2.74 -21.38 18.92
C VAL A 665 1.22 -21.37 18.99
N VAL A 666 0.60 -22.46 18.57
CA VAL A 666 -0.85 -22.66 18.60
C VAL A 666 -1.19 -23.45 19.85
N LEU A 667 -1.96 -22.84 20.74
CA LEU A 667 -2.34 -23.45 22.01
C LEU A 667 -3.62 -24.30 21.79
N PRO A 668 -3.67 -25.56 22.26
CA PRO A 668 -4.83 -26.44 22.10
C PRO A 668 -5.92 -26.09 23.13
N VAL A 669 -6.40 -24.85 23.07
CA VAL A 669 -7.44 -24.30 23.95
C VAL A 669 -8.64 -23.91 23.09
N SER A 670 -9.82 -24.36 23.50
CA SER A 670 -11.10 -24.09 22.83
C SER A 670 -12.23 -24.07 23.86
N GLY A 671 -13.25 -23.23 23.64
CA GLY A 671 -14.37 -23.04 24.57
C GLY A 671 -14.51 -21.58 25.01
N ASN A 672 -15.28 -21.33 26.07
CA ASN A 672 -15.44 -19.99 26.64
C ASN A 672 -14.25 -19.69 27.55
N VAL A 673 -13.28 -18.94 27.03
CA VAL A 673 -12.02 -18.62 27.72
C VAL A 673 -12.03 -17.16 28.16
N ALA A 674 -11.82 -16.92 29.44
CA ALA A 674 -11.68 -15.57 30.01
C ALA A 674 -10.22 -15.11 30.03
N ARG A 675 -9.32 -16.00 30.42
CA ARG A 675 -7.90 -15.68 30.67
C ARG A 675 -6.99 -16.83 30.29
N VAL A 676 -5.79 -16.51 29.84
CA VAL A 676 -4.76 -17.49 29.49
C VAL A 676 -3.44 -17.08 30.12
N THR A 677 -2.79 -18.00 30.84
CA THR A 677 -1.46 -17.81 31.43
C THR A 677 -0.46 -18.74 30.76
N VAL A 678 0.65 -18.19 30.28
CA VAL A 678 1.78 -18.93 29.70
C VAL A 678 3.03 -18.60 30.50
N ALA A 679 3.71 -19.62 31.01
CA ALA A 679 4.95 -19.46 31.76
C ALA A 679 6.04 -20.38 31.23
N GLY A 680 7.29 -19.93 31.34
CA GLY A 680 8.43 -20.65 30.82
C GLY A 680 9.70 -19.82 30.82
N TRP A 681 10.60 -20.13 29.91
CA TRP A 681 11.87 -19.44 29.73
C TRP A 681 12.04 -18.99 28.28
N TYR A 682 12.63 -17.81 28.06
CA TYR A 682 12.95 -17.33 26.72
C TYR A 682 14.35 -16.71 26.62
N GLU A 683 14.92 -16.80 25.42
CA GLU A 683 16.13 -16.12 25.01
C GLU A 683 15.85 -15.44 23.67
N ALA A 684 16.13 -14.14 23.56
CA ALA A 684 15.94 -13.37 22.35
C ALA A 684 17.31 -12.96 21.80
N ASP A 685 17.51 -13.12 20.50
CA ASP A 685 18.70 -12.58 19.86
C ASP A 685 18.64 -11.04 19.78
N ASP A 686 19.79 -10.37 19.69
CA ASP A 686 19.81 -8.99 19.24
C ASP A 686 19.51 -8.88 17.73
N LEU A 687 19.27 -7.68 17.24
CA LEU A 687 18.84 -7.45 15.86
C LEU A 687 19.93 -7.87 14.85
N THR A 688 21.21 -7.76 15.21
CA THR A 688 22.36 -8.14 14.38
C THR A 688 22.48 -9.67 14.29
N ALA A 689 22.34 -10.37 15.42
CA ALA A 689 22.32 -11.81 15.49
C ALA A 689 21.07 -12.41 14.81
N THR A 690 19.91 -11.75 14.93
CA THR A 690 18.67 -12.09 14.22
C THR A 690 18.90 -12.08 12.70
N LEU A 691 19.48 -10.99 12.17
CA LEU A 691 19.81 -10.87 10.74
C LEU A 691 20.78 -11.97 10.30
N ALA A 692 21.88 -12.17 11.03
CA ALA A 692 22.89 -13.18 10.69
C ALA A 692 22.32 -14.61 10.67
N ARG A 693 21.40 -14.96 11.57
CA ARG A 693 20.75 -16.28 11.58
C ARG A 693 19.82 -16.45 10.38
N ILE A 694 18.98 -15.46 10.08
CA ILE A 694 18.05 -15.52 8.95
C ILE A 694 18.82 -15.62 7.63
N GLU A 695 19.91 -14.85 7.48
CA GLU A 695 20.81 -14.94 6.33
C GLU A 695 21.48 -16.32 6.21
N ALA A 696 21.97 -16.89 7.31
CA ALA A 696 22.58 -18.22 7.32
C ALA A 696 21.58 -19.34 6.97
N VAL A 697 20.31 -19.19 7.36
CA VAL A 697 19.24 -20.13 6.97
C VAL A 697 18.84 -19.94 5.51
N ALA A 698 18.72 -18.70 5.04
CA ALA A 698 18.45 -18.38 3.64
C ALA A 698 19.56 -18.96 2.73
N GLN A 699 20.82 -18.75 3.09
CA GLN A 699 21.98 -19.27 2.37
C GLN A 699 21.99 -20.80 2.29
N ARG A 700 21.79 -21.50 3.40
CA ARG A 700 21.68 -22.98 3.41
C ARG A 700 20.51 -23.50 2.59
N THR A 701 19.42 -22.73 2.52
CA THR A 701 18.24 -23.08 1.70
C THR A 701 18.54 -22.90 0.21
N ARG A 702 19.22 -21.82 -0.17
CA ARG A 702 19.70 -21.60 -1.55
C ARG A 702 20.69 -22.67 -1.99
N GLU A 703 21.62 -23.05 -1.12
CA GLU A 703 22.57 -24.13 -1.39
C GLU A 703 21.88 -25.50 -1.59
N ARG A 704 20.86 -25.81 -0.78
CA ARG A 704 20.02 -27.01 -0.97
C ARG A 704 19.22 -26.97 -2.26
N ALA A 705 18.66 -25.81 -2.63
CA ALA A 705 17.94 -25.65 -3.89
C ALA A 705 18.88 -25.84 -5.09
N ALA A 706 20.07 -25.25 -5.05
CA ALA A 706 21.09 -25.39 -6.10
C ALA A 706 21.57 -26.84 -6.26
N ALA A 707 21.78 -27.57 -5.15
CA ALA A 707 22.12 -28.99 -5.19
C ALA A 707 21.00 -29.86 -5.80
N GLY A 708 19.73 -29.50 -5.56
CA GLY A 708 18.58 -30.15 -6.18
C GLY A 708 18.52 -29.93 -7.69
N ASP A 709 18.81 -28.71 -8.16
CA ASP A 709 18.85 -28.37 -9.59
C ASP A 709 19.99 -29.08 -10.33
N GLU A 710 21.18 -29.18 -9.73
CA GLU A 710 22.29 -29.97 -10.29
C GLU A 710 21.91 -31.45 -10.44
N GLN A 711 21.18 -32.00 -9.46
CA GLN A 711 20.75 -33.40 -9.48
C GLN A 711 19.65 -33.64 -10.54
N ILE A 712 18.73 -32.67 -10.73
CA ILE A 712 17.75 -32.68 -11.82
C ILE A 712 18.45 -32.59 -13.17
N GLN A 713 19.44 -31.72 -13.31
CA GLN A 713 20.18 -31.53 -14.56
C GLN A 713 21.01 -32.76 -14.92
N PHE A 714 21.69 -33.37 -13.94
CA PHE A 714 22.39 -34.64 -14.12
C PHE A 714 21.45 -35.77 -14.59
N LEU A 715 20.26 -35.90 -13.99
CA LEU A 715 19.27 -36.90 -14.38
C LEU A 715 18.68 -36.63 -15.78
N ARG A 716 18.43 -35.37 -16.14
CA ARG A 716 17.97 -34.97 -17.48
C ARG A 716 19.01 -35.28 -18.55
N THR A 717 20.30 -34.99 -18.29
CA THR A 717 21.40 -35.33 -19.20
C THR A 717 21.58 -36.84 -19.35
N ALA A 718 21.44 -37.59 -18.26
CA ALA A 718 21.50 -39.06 -18.28
C ALA A 718 20.37 -39.68 -19.12
N ILE A 719 19.14 -39.12 -19.06
CA ILE A 719 18.01 -39.56 -19.89
C ILE A 719 18.26 -39.22 -21.36
N ALA A 720 18.69 -37.99 -21.67
CA ALA A 720 18.95 -37.56 -23.04
C ALA A 720 20.05 -38.38 -23.74
N GLY A 721 21.15 -38.69 -23.04
CA GLY A 721 22.22 -39.54 -23.56
C GLY A 721 21.80 -41.00 -23.81
N ARG A 722 20.80 -41.50 -23.09
CA ARG A 722 20.26 -42.85 -23.27
C ARG A 722 19.31 -42.93 -24.47
N ASP A 723 18.49 -41.91 -24.70
CA ASP A 723 17.64 -41.81 -25.90
C ASP A 723 18.47 -41.73 -27.19
N GLU A 724 19.66 -41.14 -27.12
CA GLU A 724 20.61 -41.16 -28.22
C GLU A 724 21.22 -42.56 -28.44
N GLN A 725 21.57 -43.28 -27.36
CA GLN A 725 22.01 -44.68 -27.47
C GLN A 725 20.92 -45.60 -28.06
N LEU A 726 19.67 -45.46 -27.64
CA LEU A 726 18.54 -46.25 -28.17
C LEU A 726 18.27 -45.95 -29.65
N ARG A 727 18.36 -44.68 -30.06
CA ARG A 727 18.27 -44.28 -31.48
C ARG A 727 19.41 -44.87 -32.30
N ASN A 728 20.65 -44.79 -31.80
CA ASN A 728 21.81 -45.36 -32.50
C ASN A 728 21.76 -46.88 -32.61
N MET A 729 21.24 -47.58 -31.59
CA MET A 729 21.08 -49.04 -31.61
C MET A 729 19.96 -49.48 -32.57
N THR A 730 18.86 -48.72 -32.65
CA THR A 730 17.77 -48.94 -33.62
C THR A 730 18.24 -48.71 -35.06
N VAL A 731 19.08 -47.70 -35.30
CA VAL A 731 19.71 -47.44 -36.61
C VAL A 731 20.64 -48.59 -37.00
N LYS A 732 21.44 -49.11 -36.05
CA LYS A 732 22.35 -50.26 -36.28
C LYS A 732 21.62 -51.56 -36.64
N LEU A 733 20.48 -51.84 -36.01
CA LEU A 733 19.63 -53.01 -36.31
C LEU A 733 18.96 -52.89 -37.70
N ARG A 734 18.56 -51.68 -38.11
CA ARG A 734 18.01 -51.45 -39.46
C ARG A 734 19.08 -51.52 -40.56
N SER A 735 20.31 -51.10 -40.29
CA SER A 735 21.41 -51.19 -41.26
C SER A 735 21.93 -52.61 -41.48
N THR A 736 21.82 -53.50 -40.50
CA THR A 736 22.19 -54.92 -40.64
C THR A 736 21.16 -55.70 -41.48
N GLN A 737 19.88 -55.32 -41.44
CA GLN A 737 18.82 -55.93 -42.26
C GLN A 737 18.93 -55.59 -43.77
N ALA A 738 19.62 -54.50 -44.12
CA ALA A 738 19.72 -54.00 -45.51
C ALA A 738 20.95 -54.53 -46.28
N ALA A 739 21.90 -55.20 -45.61
CA ALA A 739 23.19 -55.57 -46.21
C ALA A 739 23.26 -57.00 -46.79
N GLU A 740 22.20 -57.83 -46.68
CA GLU A 740 22.29 -59.27 -47.01
C GLU A 740 21.35 -59.82 -48.11
N TRP A 741 20.75 -58.99 -48.98
CA TRP A 741 20.07 -59.52 -50.19
C TRP A 741 20.22 -58.65 -51.45
N PRO A 742 20.91 -59.13 -52.51
CA PRO A 742 20.81 -58.55 -53.86
C PRO A 742 20.23 -59.53 -54.91
N GLY A 743 19.29 -59.02 -55.71
CA GLY A 743 18.76 -59.62 -56.95
C GLY A 743 17.24 -59.81 -56.89
N ALA A 744 16.40 -59.33 -57.83
CA ALA A 744 16.50 -59.12 -59.27
C ALA A 744 15.35 -58.16 -59.67
N SER A 745 15.28 -57.42 -60.79
CA SER A 745 16.00 -57.35 -62.07
C SER A 745 15.41 -56.19 -62.88
N ASN A 746 16.22 -55.60 -63.78
CA ASN A 746 15.92 -55.07 -65.14
C ASN A 746 14.75 -54.09 -65.32
N SER A 747 14.77 -53.09 -66.19
CA SER A 747 15.60 -52.62 -67.31
C SER A 747 14.93 -51.29 -67.71
N SER A 748 15.54 -50.26 -68.28
CA SER A 748 15.94 -50.19 -69.69
C SER A 748 16.10 -48.72 -70.08
N ASN A 749 17.04 -48.46 -70.99
CA ASN A 749 17.11 -47.38 -71.99
C ASN A 749 17.44 -45.93 -71.58
N GLY A 750 18.40 -45.36 -72.32
CA GLY A 750 18.26 -43.98 -72.82
C GLY A 750 19.52 -43.11 -72.79
N VAL A 751 20.20 -43.02 -73.92
CA VAL A 751 21.37 -42.17 -74.23
C VAL A 751 20.98 -40.69 -74.39
N GLY A 752 21.88 -39.75 -74.01
CA GLY A 752 22.26 -38.62 -74.90
C GLY A 752 21.75 -37.18 -74.64
N SER A 753 22.70 -36.30 -74.33
CA SER A 753 22.95 -34.94 -74.90
C SER A 753 21.98 -33.75 -74.75
N ARG A 754 22.58 -32.65 -74.24
CA ARG A 754 22.56 -31.22 -74.70
C ARG A 754 21.26 -30.37 -74.69
N LEU A 755 21.46 -29.17 -74.13
CA LEU A 755 20.98 -27.82 -74.51
C LEU A 755 19.50 -27.45 -74.28
N ALA A 756 19.28 -26.40 -73.47
CA ALA A 756 18.72 -25.10 -73.86
C ALA A 756 17.84 -24.43 -72.77
N GLU A 757 18.12 -23.16 -72.54
CA GLU A 757 17.36 -22.06 -71.89
C GLU A 757 15.89 -21.91 -72.39
N PRO A 758 15.01 -21.01 -71.85
CA PRO A 758 15.30 -19.78 -71.06
C PRO A 758 14.38 -19.40 -69.86
N LYS A 759 14.98 -18.57 -68.99
CA LYS A 759 14.57 -17.29 -68.35
C LYS A 759 13.14 -16.72 -68.58
N PRO A 760 12.59 -15.87 -67.68
CA PRO A 760 13.18 -14.57 -67.22
C PRO A 760 13.24 -14.40 -65.68
N GLU A 761 14.25 -13.75 -65.07
CA GLU A 761 14.52 -12.27 -64.98
C GLU A 761 13.31 -11.49 -64.41
N LEU A 762 13.35 -10.60 -63.40
CA LEU A 762 14.36 -9.81 -62.67
C LEU A 762 13.78 -9.54 -61.25
N GLY A 763 14.57 -9.44 -60.17
CA GLY A 763 15.28 -8.22 -59.77
C GLY A 763 15.33 -8.09 -58.22
N PRO A 764 16.24 -7.29 -57.63
CA PRO A 764 16.97 -7.72 -56.43
C PRO A 764 16.77 -6.88 -55.16
N ALA A 765 17.13 -7.50 -54.03
CA ALA A 765 17.76 -6.97 -52.81
C ALA A 765 17.04 -5.88 -51.99
N ARG A 766 16.78 -6.14 -50.69
CA ARG A 766 17.72 -5.91 -49.58
C ARG A 766 17.06 -6.15 -48.20
N GLU A 767 17.88 -6.71 -47.29
CA GLU A 767 18.02 -6.40 -45.85
C GLU A 767 16.78 -6.53 -44.94
N LYS A 768 16.80 -7.00 -43.70
CA LYS A 768 17.83 -7.26 -42.67
C LYS A 768 17.12 -7.99 -41.51
N VAL A 769 17.87 -8.84 -40.78
CA VAL A 769 17.92 -8.95 -39.30
C VAL A 769 16.60 -8.97 -38.51
N VAL A 770 16.31 -10.11 -37.84
CA VAL A 770 16.51 -10.32 -36.39
C VAL A 770 16.93 -11.77 -36.18
#